data_AF-A0A973ASV3-F1
#
_entry.id   AF-A0A973ASV3-F1
#
_cell.length_a   1.000
_cell.length_b   1.000
_cell.length_c   1.000
_cell.angle_alpha   90.00
_cell.angle_beta   90.00
_cell.angle_gamma   90.00
#
_symmetry.space_group_name_H-M   'P 1'
#
loop_
_entity.id
_entity.type
_entity.pdbx_description
1 polymer ?
#
loop_
_entity_poly.entity_id
_entity_poly.type
_entity_poly.pdbx_seq_one_letter_code
_entity_poly.pdbx_strand_id
1 'polypeptide(L)'
;DALTNSTSVTLTLAAVDTSEMYVTNISGCGSGSSWEAYVTSKSWTLGQANTTATVYVKYKDTANNETGCFSDTITHDNTAPSGGTVSINGGATYTSSTSVTLTLSSTEAAEMYVSNTSGCGSGGSWEDYNASKSWTLGQANATATVYVKFRDTATNETSCYNDTIVHDNTAPTGTSISINGGETTTASTSVTLTLGATGASQMYITNTSGCAGGGTLESYATGKAWTLGQTNGTATVYVKYIDAAGNESTCVSDTIIHDNIGPTNENISINGGGVWTSSTSVTLTLSAVDASEMYVTNMSGCGTAGSWEAYSTSKAWTLGQSNDTAAVYVKYRDTALNESSCASDTISHLSDVPLGANGKLFFSSGGTKSFLVDKSGNIFVAGANNLGTVIAKYNINGNLITSFGASGFAVIPARQRDTRAIFNGEVGLFGLALQSDGKPVGVGSSGSGSGETRGRLLIARVTADGNPDDQLWQSGYGLTKERDLQGVPEFGYGWEVGVQSTGQIVVAPAKQEHSGSEQILRFDPTNGSLDRSFGNNGAGAGASGLMALQADDKIITILKEVPGGGQDIELRVSRSTPNGVLDTTFAGNGTQKIVVFPGGGSGFQLHAVKIGASGKIVVLGWGTDSNSRLYRFLVRLNPDGSVDSTFGTNGIKLLSYDYMARKSLAIQTNDYILLGSSNSLGGTIYRFNNTGDIDTSFGLNGSVFLPSPGGADYITVQVDEKILCIGAYDIYRFRSNGSPDGQRTENKKFNPDINTLLSTSFIHNQMKNLSLLIP
;
A
#
# COMPACT_ATOMS: atom_id res chain seq x y z
N ASP A 1 -19.87 -110.02 -12.54
CA ASP A 1 -19.79 -108.58 -12.23
C ASP A 1 -20.75 -108.24 -11.11
N ALA A 2 -20.41 -107.26 -10.27
CA ALA A 2 -21.28 -106.81 -9.19
C ALA A 2 -22.34 -105.79 -9.66
N LEU A 3 -22.13 -105.14 -10.82
CA LEU A 3 -22.92 -104.03 -11.34
C LEU A 3 -22.96 -104.04 -12.88
N THR A 4 -24.04 -103.55 -13.48
CA THR A 4 -24.21 -103.36 -14.94
C THR A 4 -25.11 -102.16 -15.23
N ASN A 5 -24.86 -101.44 -16.33
CA ASN A 5 -25.78 -100.42 -16.86
C ASN A 5 -26.70 -100.93 -17.98
N SER A 6 -26.55 -102.19 -18.34
CA SER A 6 -27.35 -102.86 -19.35
C SER A 6 -28.26 -103.88 -18.70
N THR A 7 -29.55 -103.86 -19.04
CA THR A 7 -30.50 -104.93 -18.66
C THR A 7 -30.16 -106.24 -19.34
N SER A 8 -29.36 -106.22 -20.40
CA SER A 8 -28.84 -107.42 -21.07
C SER A 8 -27.48 -107.80 -20.48
N VAL A 9 -27.43 -108.92 -19.77
CA VAL A 9 -26.23 -109.51 -19.16
C VAL A 9 -25.89 -110.84 -19.80
N THR A 10 -24.66 -111.31 -19.58
CA THR A 10 -24.25 -112.67 -19.99
C THR A 10 -24.13 -113.54 -18.76
N LEU A 11 -24.95 -114.59 -18.70
CA LEU A 11 -24.86 -115.63 -17.68
C LEU A 11 -23.74 -116.59 -18.04
N THR A 12 -22.89 -116.93 -17.07
CA THR A 12 -21.97 -118.05 -17.18
C THR A 12 -22.54 -119.19 -16.36
N LEU A 13 -22.89 -120.31 -17.02
CA LEU A 13 -23.67 -121.40 -16.45
C LEU A 13 -22.85 -122.68 -16.42
N ALA A 14 -22.81 -123.35 -15.28
CA ALA A 14 -22.06 -124.58 -15.09
C ALA A 14 -22.94 -125.65 -14.45
N ALA A 15 -23.12 -126.77 -15.16
CA ALA A 15 -23.79 -127.96 -14.68
C ALA A 15 -23.21 -129.19 -15.40
N VAL A 16 -23.15 -130.32 -14.71
CA VAL A 16 -22.74 -131.62 -15.26
C VAL A 16 -23.96 -132.53 -15.37
N ASP A 17 -23.93 -133.49 -16.31
CA ASP A 17 -25.04 -134.43 -16.57
C ASP A 17 -26.41 -133.77 -16.82
N THR A 18 -26.42 -132.57 -17.39
CA THR A 18 -27.64 -131.83 -17.72
C THR A 18 -27.92 -131.83 -19.22
N SER A 19 -29.19 -131.83 -19.58
CA SER A 19 -29.66 -131.73 -20.97
C SER A 19 -30.39 -130.41 -21.26
N GLU A 20 -31.14 -129.91 -20.29
CA GLU A 20 -31.91 -128.68 -20.40
C GLU A 20 -31.72 -127.79 -19.17
N MET A 21 -31.88 -126.49 -19.34
CA MET A 21 -31.88 -125.49 -18.29
C MET A 21 -33.17 -124.69 -18.32
N TYR A 22 -33.54 -124.13 -17.17
CA TYR A 22 -34.67 -123.23 -17.00
C TYR A 22 -34.17 -121.98 -16.31
N VAL A 23 -34.00 -120.91 -17.07
CA VAL A 23 -33.54 -119.60 -16.57
C VAL A 23 -34.74 -118.68 -16.42
N THR A 24 -34.87 -117.97 -15.29
CA THR A 24 -35.98 -117.04 -15.03
C THR A 24 -35.58 -115.88 -14.10
N ASN A 25 -36.31 -114.77 -14.18
CA ASN A 25 -36.21 -113.65 -13.22
C ASN A 25 -37.15 -113.82 -12.01
N ILE A 26 -37.96 -114.89 -11.98
CA ILE A 26 -38.95 -115.14 -10.93
C ILE A 26 -38.31 -115.92 -9.78
N SER A 27 -38.50 -115.42 -8.55
CA SER A 27 -37.92 -116.02 -7.35
C SER A 27 -38.24 -117.51 -7.19
N GLY A 28 -37.22 -118.28 -6.81
CA GLY A 28 -37.36 -119.72 -6.60
C GLY A 28 -37.65 -120.53 -7.86
N CYS A 29 -37.30 -120.02 -9.05
CA CYS A 29 -37.55 -120.68 -10.33
C CYS A 29 -39.06 -120.87 -10.61
N GLY A 30 -39.88 -119.87 -10.23
CA GLY A 30 -41.33 -119.88 -10.43
C GLY A 30 -41.75 -119.97 -11.91
N SER A 31 -43.03 -120.29 -12.13
CA SER A 31 -43.60 -120.47 -13.47
C SER A 31 -43.64 -119.16 -14.26
N GLY A 32 -42.99 -119.13 -15.42
CA GLY A 32 -42.92 -117.94 -16.28
C GLY A 32 -41.81 -117.95 -17.33
N SER A 33 -41.02 -119.03 -17.42
CA SER A 33 -40.05 -119.29 -18.49
C SER A 33 -40.31 -120.68 -19.09
N SER A 34 -39.45 -121.14 -20.00
CA SER A 34 -39.51 -122.48 -20.60
C SER A 34 -38.19 -123.20 -20.45
N TRP A 35 -38.24 -124.54 -20.41
CA TRP A 35 -37.05 -125.37 -20.54
C TRP A 35 -36.43 -125.19 -21.93
N GLU A 36 -35.11 -125.14 -21.98
CA GLU A 36 -34.33 -124.98 -23.19
C GLU A 36 -33.05 -125.80 -23.10
N ALA A 37 -32.39 -126.07 -24.23
CA ALA A 37 -31.14 -126.81 -24.25
C ALA A 37 -30.07 -126.15 -23.36
N TYR A 38 -29.36 -126.95 -22.58
CA TYR A 38 -28.29 -126.43 -21.73
C TYR A 38 -27.14 -125.84 -22.56
N VAL A 39 -26.75 -124.62 -22.21
CA VAL A 39 -25.56 -123.93 -22.75
C VAL A 39 -24.73 -123.37 -21.59
N THR A 40 -23.42 -123.24 -21.80
CA THR A 40 -22.50 -122.72 -20.77
C THR A 40 -22.48 -121.19 -20.67
N SER A 41 -23.05 -120.51 -21.67
CA SER A 41 -23.20 -119.06 -21.69
C SER A 41 -24.51 -118.66 -22.34
N LYS A 42 -25.22 -117.70 -21.75
CA LYS A 42 -26.49 -117.20 -22.28
C LYS A 42 -26.64 -115.71 -22.06
N SER A 43 -27.03 -114.97 -23.10
CA SER A 43 -27.51 -113.60 -22.96
C SER A 43 -28.89 -113.60 -22.31
N TRP A 44 -29.06 -112.79 -21.28
CA TRP A 44 -30.26 -112.75 -20.45
C TRP A 44 -30.68 -111.31 -20.17
N THR A 45 -31.98 -111.05 -20.23
CA THR A 45 -32.55 -109.76 -19.85
C THR A 45 -33.02 -109.81 -18.41
N LEU A 46 -32.44 -108.96 -17.56
CA LEU A 46 -32.80 -108.81 -16.15
C LEU A 46 -34.26 -108.37 -15.98
N GLY A 47 -34.93 -108.90 -14.96
CA GLY A 47 -36.34 -108.61 -14.69
C GLY A 47 -36.58 -107.40 -13.79
N GLN A 48 -35.52 -106.92 -13.12
CA GLN A 48 -35.52 -105.73 -12.29
C GLN A 48 -34.52 -104.72 -12.88
N ALA A 49 -34.89 -103.43 -12.88
CA ALA A 49 -34.04 -102.34 -13.33
C ALA A 49 -33.83 -101.32 -12.20
N ASN A 50 -32.64 -100.73 -12.12
CA ASN A 50 -32.24 -99.70 -11.15
C ASN A 50 -32.31 -100.21 -9.71
N THR A 51 -31.96 -101.48 -9.53
CA THR A 51 -31.92 -102.20 -8.26
C THR A 51 -31.13 -103.50 -8.43
N THR A 52 -30.92 -104.23 -7.33
CA THR A 52 -30.35 -105.58 -7.37
C THR A 52 -31.32 -106.53 -8.08
N ALA A 53 -30.92 -107.02 -9.25
CA ALA A 53 -31.62 -108.02 -10.01
C ALA A 53 -31.08 -109.42 -9.66
N THR A 54 -31.97 -110.39 -9.53
CA THR A 54 -31.62 -111.77 -9.24
C THR A 54 -32.06 -112.66 -10.39
N VAL A 55 -31.12 -113.41 -10.95
CA VAL A 55 -31.40 -114.41 -11.99
C VAL A 55 -31.38 -115.79 -11.36
N TYR A 56 -32.39 -116.58 -11.66
CA TYR A 56 -32.56 -117.93 -11.14
C TYR A 56 -32.37 -118.95 -12.25
N VAL A 57 -31.72 -120.07 -11.94
CA VAL A 57 -31.54 -121.19 -12.87
C VAL A 57 -31.74 -122.52 -12.15
N LYS A 58 -32.43 -123.45 -12.80
CA LYS A 58 -32.42 -124.87 -12.47
C LYS A 58 -32.19 -125.69 -13.73
N TYR A 59 -31.75 -126.93 -13.55
CA TYR A 59 -31.30 -127.80 -14.62
C TYR A 59 -32.07 -129.13 -14.57
N LYS A 60 -32.15 -129.83 -15.69
CA LYS A 60 -32.63 -131.21 -15.71
C LYS A 60 -31.86 -132.11 -16.68
N ASP A 61 -31.70 -133.36 -16.29
CA ASP A 61 -31.09 -134.39 -17.12
C ASP A 61 -32.06 -134.94 -18.19
N THR A 62 -31.59 -135.86 -19.03
CA THR A 62 -32.43 -136.50 -20.07
C THR A 62 -33.55 -137.37 -19.51
N ALA A 63 -33.49 -137.72 -18.21
CA ALA A 63 -34.52 -138.47 -17.51
C ALA A 63 -35.57 -137.56 -16.83
N ASN A 64 -35.46 -136.23 -17.01
CA ASN A 64 -36.28 -135.19 -16.39
C ASN A 64 -36.13 -135.06 -14.86
N ASN A 65 -35.01 -135.50 -14.28
CA ASN A 65 -34.69 -135.19 -12.89
C ASN A 65 -34.23 -133.72 -12.80
N GLU A 66 -34.90 -132.91 -11.96
CA GLU A 66 -34.62 -131.48 -11.82
C GLU A 66 -33.73 -131.18 -10.61
N THR A 67 -32.84 -130.19 -10.74
CA THR A 67 -32.12 -129.62 -9.59
C THR A 67 -33.02 -128.72 -8.76
N GLY A 68 -32.58 -128.40 -7.53
CA GLY A 68 -33.05 -127.22 -6.83
C GLY A 68 -32.76 -125.93 -7.62
N CYS A 69 -33.36 -124.83 -7.19
CA CYS A 69 -33.17 -123.53 -7.83
C CYS A 69 -31.91 -122.84 -7.30
N PHE A 70 -31.01 -122.44 -8.20
CA PHE A 70 -29.84 -121.62 -7.92
C PHE A 70 -30.11 -120.17 -8.33
N SER A 71 -29.36 -119.23 -7.77
CA SER A 71 -29.45 -117.82 -8.14
C SER A 71 -28.13 -117.10 -8.04
N ASP A 72 -27.98 -116.05 -8.83
CA ASP A 72 -26.93 -115.04 -8.70
C ASP A 72 -27.53 -113.64 -8.83
N THR A 73 -26.84 -112.64 -8.30
CA THR A 73 -27.33 -111.26 -8.24
C THR A 73 -26.38 -110.29 -8.92
N ILE A 74 -26.93 -109.31 -9.62
CA ILE A 74 -26.21 -108.16 -10.15
C ILE A 74 -27.04 -106.91 -9.93
N THR A 75 -26.41 -105.81 -9.52
CA THR A 75 -27.13 -104.54 -9.45
C THR A 75 -27.20 -103.94 -10.85
N HIS A 76 -28.41 -103.75 -11.36
CA HIS A 76 -28.63 -103.00 -12.59
C HIS A 76 -28.81 -101.54 -12.22
N ASP A 77 -28.05 -100.65 -12.83
CA ASP A 77 -28.19 -99.21 -12.70
C ASP A 77 -27.94 -98.54 -14.05
N ASN A 78 -28.98 -97.97 -14.66
CA ASN A 78 -28.87 -97.18 -15.89
C ASN A 78 -29.19 -95.68 -15.66
N THR A 79 -29.21 -95.25 -14.40
CA THR A 79 -29.57 -93.88 -14.03
C THR A 79 -28.30 -93.09 -13.83
N ALA A 80 -28.00 -92.18 -14.76
CA ALA A 80 -26.87 -91.28 -14.59
C ALA A 80 -26.99 -90.41 -13.33
N PRO A 81 -25.86 -89.94 -12.76
CA PRO A 81 -25.86 -88.96 -11.68
C PRO A 81 -26.76 -87.75 -11.98
N SER A 82 -27.29 -87.10 -10.95
CA SER A 82 -28.21 -85.98 -11.11
C SER A 82 -27.80 -84.75 -10.28
N GLY A 83 -28.35 -83.58 -10.63
CA GLY A 83 -28.04 -82.32 -9.94
C GLY A 83 -26.63 -81.77 -10.22
N GLY A 84 -26.02 -82.17 -11.34
CA GLY A 84 -24.70 -81.71 -11.76
C GLY A 84 -24.61 -80.18 -11.86
N THR A 85 -23.63 -79.57 -11.19
CA THR A 85 -23.30 -78.14 -11.32
C THR A 85 -21.79 -77.92 -11.31
N VAL A 86 -21.38 -76.82 -11.93
CA VAL A 86 -20.03 -76.27 -11.83
C VAL A 86 -20.16 -74.77 -11.57
N SER A 87 -19.32 -74.24 -10.68
CA SER A 87 -19.21 -72.82 -10.41
C SER A 87 -17.74 -72.43 -10.32
N ILE A 88 -17.30 -71.48 -11.15
CA ILE A 88 -15.91 -71.02 -11.22
C ILE A 88 -15.72 -69.89 -10.18
N ASN A 89 -14.75 -70.04 -9.29
CA ASN A 89 -14.44 -69.11 -8.20
C ASN A 89 -15.67 -68.67 -7.37
N GLY A 90 -16.63 -69.59 -7.17
CA GLY A 90 -17.88 -69.30 -6.45
C GLY A 90 -18.85 -68.41 -7.23
N GLY A 91 -18.78 -68.40 -8.57
CA GLY A 91 -19.68 -67.66 -9.45
C GLY A 91 -19.19 -66.25 -9.78
N ALA A 92 -17.89 -65.99 -9.61
CA ALA A 92 -17.29 -64.72 -9.95
C ALA A 92 -17.41 -64.45 -11.46
N THR A 93 -17.83 -63.24 -11.82
CA THR A 93 -17.96 -62.85 -13.24
C THR A 93 -16.60 -62.64 -13.92
N TYR A 94 -15.58 -62.23 -13.15
CA TYR A 94 -14.24 -61.90 -13.64
C TYR A 94 -13.15 -62.56 -12.80
N THR A 95 -11.98 -62.80 -13.41
CA THR A 95 -10.75 -63.16 -12.71
C THR A 95 -9.52 -62.67 -13.47
N SER A 96 -8.46 -62.29 -12.76
CA SER A 96 -7.15 -61.98 -13.33
C SER A 96 -6.19 -63.17 -13.37
N SER A 97 -6.62 -64.32 -12.85
CA SER A 97 -5.81 -65.54 -12.79
C SER A 97 -6.39 -66.61 -13.71
N THR A 98 -5.55 -67.19 -14.56
CA THR A 98 -5.92 -68.40 -15.32
C THR A 98 -6.11 -69.61 -14.41
N SER A 99 -5.58 -69.58 -13.18
CA SER A 99 -5.78 -70.61 -12.17
C SER A 99 -6.99 -70.27 -11.30
N VAL A 100 -8.03 -71.11 -11.37
CA VAL A 100 -9.32 -70.92 -10.71
C VAL A 100 -9.69 -72.12 -9.84
N THR A 101 -10.63 -71.94 -8.92
CA THR A 101 -11.23 -73.03 -8.14
C THR A 101 -12.62 -73.33 -8.69
N LEU A 102 -12.87 -74.58 -9.06
CA LEU A 102 -14.19 -75.08 -9.42
C LEU A 102 -14.89 -75.61 -8.18
N THR A 103 -16.12 -75.16 -7.92
CA THR A 103 -17.03 -75.81 -6.99
C THR A 103 -17.98 -76.68 -7.78
N LEU A 104 -18.00 -77.98 -7.49
CA LEU A 104 -18.69 -79.01 -8.23
C LEU A 104 -19.71 -79.69 -7.31
N SER A 105 -20.89 -80.01 -7.85
CA SER A 105 -21.89 -80.77 -7.13
C SER A 105 -22.54 -81.77 -8.06
N SER A 106 -22.70 -83.00 -7.61
CA SER A 106 -23.51 -84.02 -8.27
C SER A 106 -23.93 -85.05 -7.22
N THR A 107 -25.16 -85.55 -7.33
CA THR A 107 -25.65 -86.66 -6.51
C THR A 107 -25.28 -87.98 -7.18
N GLU A 108 -24.77 -88.95 -6.41
CA GLU A 108 -24.38 -90.29 -6.90
C GLU A 108 -23.24 -90.33 -7.93
N ALA A 109 -22.46 -89.25 -8.07
CA ALA A 109 -21.25 -89.26 -8.89
C ALA A 109 -20.10 -90.01 -8.21
N ALA A 110 -19.51 -90.96 -8.91
CA ALA A 110 -18.28 -91.63 -8.50
C ALA A 110 -17.05 -90.94 -9.11
N GLU A 111 -17.15 -90.56 -10.39
CA GLU A 111 -16.07 -89.89 -11.13
C GLU A 111 -16.60 -88.63 -11.83
N MET A 112 -15.69 -87.71 -12.13
CA MET A 112 -15.94 -86.49 -12.89
C MET A 112 -14.98 -86.38 -14.08
N TYR A 113 -15.40 -85.66 -15.11
CA TYR A 113 -14.62 -85.33 -16.29
C TYR A 113 -14.70 -83.83 -16.52
N VAL A 114 -13.59 -83.13 -16.33
CA VAL A 114 -13.49 -81.67 -16.47
C VAL A 114 -12.69 -81.29 -17.72
N SER A 115 -13.16 -80.32 -18.50
CA SER A 115 -12.47 -79.87 -19.72
C SER A 115 -12.72 -78.39 -20.04
N ASN A 116 -11.80 -77.77 -20.78
CA ASN A 116 -12.01 -76.48 -21.45
C ASN A 116 -12.64 -76.64 -22.85
N THR A 117 -12.89 -77.88 -23.30
CA THR A 117 -13.43 -78.17 -24.63
C THR A 117 -14.95 -78.31 -24.56
N SER A 118 -15.63 -77.62 -25.47
CA SER A 118 -17.10 -77.61 -25.53
C SER A 118 -17.70 -79.01 -25.62
N GLY A 119 -18.70 -79.26 -24.79
CA GLY A 119 -19.52 -80.47 -24.87
C GLY A 119 -18.91 -81.74 -24.26
N CYS A 120 -17.81 -81.62 -23.50
CA CYS A 120 -17.21 -82.75 -22.78
C CYS A 120 -16.81 -83.96 -23.68
N GLY A 121 -16.56 -83.73 -24.97
CA GLY A 121 -16.22 -84.80 -25.94
C GLY A 121 -14.74 -85.15 -26.02
N SER A 122 -13.85 -84.25 -25.58
CA SER A 122 -12.40 -84.44 -25.54
C SER A 122 -11.76 -83.44 -24.56
N GLY A 123 -10.43 -83.45 -24.40
CA GLY A 123 -9.71 -82.43 -23.62
C GLY A 123 -9.81 -82.55 -22.09
N GLY A 124 -10.15 -83.72 -21.56
CA GLY A 124 -10.20 -84.05 -20.13
C GLY A 124 -9.93 -85.54 -19.91
N SER A 125 -9.91 -85.97 -18.66
CA SER A 125 -9.81 -87.37 -18.26
C SER A 125 -10.76 -87.64 -17.10
N TRP A 126 -11.28 -88.87 -17.02
CA TRP A 126 -12.06 -89.30 -15.86
C TRP A 126 -11.16 -89.40 -14.63
N GLU A 127 -11.66 -88.89 -13.51
CA GLU A 127 -11.00 -88.87 -12.20
C GLU A 127 -12.05 -88.98 -11.09
N ASP A 128 -11.63 -89.34 -9.87
CA ASP A 128 -12.54 -89.43 -8.72
C ASP A 128 -13.28 -88.11 -8.48
N TYR A 129 -14.58 -88.22 -8.17
CA TYR A 129 -15.41 -87.05 -7.90
C TYR A 129 -14.86 -86.28 -6.68
N ASN A 130 -14.66 -84.97 -6.89
CA ASN A 130 -14.30 -84.04 -5.82
C ASN A 130 -15.14 -82.78 -5.93
N ALA A 131 -15.74 -82.35 -4.83
CA ALA A 131 -16.58 -81.15 -4.80
C ALA A 131 -15.79 -79.84 -5.04
N SER A 132 -14.46 -79.89 -4.97
CA SER A 132 -13.59 -78.75 -5.26
C SER A 132 -12.39 -79.19 -6.10
N LYS A 133 -12.07 -78.42 -7.15
CA LYS A 133 -10.94 -78.69 -8.03
C LYS A 133 -10.23 -77.41 -8.45
N SER A 134 -8.90 -77.36 -8.31
CA SER A 134 -8.08 -76.33 -8.96
C SER A 134 -7.98 -76.61 -10.46
N TRP A 135 -8.23 -75.59 -11.28
CA TRP A 135 -8.30 -75.72 -12.73
C TRP A 135 -7.61 -74.57 -13.45
N THR A 136 -7.06 -74.84 -14.63
CA THR A 136 -6.47 -73.83 -15.50
C THR A 136 -7.40 -73.57 -16.68
N LEU A 137 -7.83 -72.32 -16.83
CA LEU A 137 -8.70 -71.86 -17.92
C LEU A 137 -8.03 -72.03 -19.29
N GLY A 138 -8.83 -72.36 -20.31
CA GLY A 138 -8.34 -72.57 -21.68
C GLY A 138 -8.20 -71.30 -22.51
N GLN A 139 -8.79 -70.19 -22.05
CA GLN A 139 -8.79 -68.88 -22.71
C GLN A 139 -8.23 -67.82 -21.74
N ALA A 140 -7.47 -66.86 -22.28
CA ALA A 140 -6.94 -65.72 -21.56
C ALA A 140 -7.41 -64.42 -22.22
N ASN A 141 -7.74 -63.41 -21.40
CA ASN A 141 -8.23 -62.10 -21.84
C ASN A 141 -9.50 -62.20 -22.69
N ALA A 142 -10.37 -63.13 -22.31
CA ALA A 142 -11.63 -63.48 -22.97
C ALA A 142 -12.53 -64.26 -22.00
N THR A 143 -13.80 -64.45 -22.39
CA THR A 143 -14.68 -65.41 -21.71
C THR A 143 -14.12 -66.82 -21.84
N ALA A 144 -13.79 -67.44 -20.72
CA ALA A 144 -13.42 -68.84 -20.60
C ALA A 144 -14.62 -69.66 -20.14
N THR A 145 -14.77 -70.87 -20.66
CA THR A 145 -15.85 -71.79 -20.29
C THR A 145 -15.25 -73.10 -19.81
N VAL A 146 -15.66 -73.55 -18.63
CA VAL A 146 -15.28 -74.86 -18.08
C VAL A 146 -16.48 -75.78 -18.17
N TYR A 147 -16.25 -76.98 -18.68
CA TYR A 147 -17.25 -78.01 -18.90
C TYR A 147 -17.00 -79.18 -17.95
N VAL A 148 -18.06 -79.74 -17.38
CA VAL A 148 -18.00 -80.94 -16.55
C VAL A 148 -19.11 -81.93 -16.87
N LYS A 149 -18.80 -83.22 -16.85
CA LYS A 149 -19.80 -84.29 -16.76
C LYS A 149 -19.39 -85.27 -15.66
N PHE A 150 -20.35 -86.01 -15.14
CA PHE A 150 -20.15 -86.97 -14.05
C PHE A 150 -20.56 -88.36 -14.49
N ARG A 151 -20.02 -89.38 -13.83
CA ARG A 151 -20.51 -90.75 -13.98
C ARG A 151 -20.56 -91.47 -12.64
N ASP A 152 -21.48 -92.42 -12.53
CA ASP A 152 -21.60 -93.31 -11.38
C ASP A 152 -20.62 -94.50 -11.49
N THR A 153 -20.67 -95.42 -10.51
CA THR A 153 -19.88 -96.65 -10.53
C THR A 153 -20.31 -97.64 -11.62
N ALA A 154 -21.53 -97.49 -12.18
CA ALA A 154 -22.05 -98.27 -13.31
C ALA A 154 -21.64 -97.67 -14.67
N THR A 155 -20.89 -96.56 -14.67
CA THR A 155 -20.43 -95.80 -15.84
C THR A 155 -21.52 -95.07 -16.62
N ASN A 156 -22.70 -94.81 -16.02
CA ASN A 156 -23.70 -93.95 -16.65
C ASN A 156 -23.25 -92.49 -16.56
N GLU A 157 -23.23 -91.80 -17.71
CA GLU A 157 -22.74 -90.42 -17.79
C GLU A 157 -23.88 -89.40 -17.80
N THR A 158 -23.65 -88.26 -17.14
CA THR A 158 -24.55 -87.10 -17.25
C THR A 158 -24.37 -86.39 -18.59
N SER A 159 -25.34 -85.54 -18.94
CA SER A 159 -25.08 -84.47 -19.92
C SER A 159 -23.97 -83.55 -19.43
N CYS A 160 -23.36 -82.81 -20.35
CA CYS A 160 -22.30 -81.85 -20.04
C CYS A 160 -22.87 -80.57 -19.43
N TYR A 161 -22.40 -80.20 -18.24
CA TYR A 161 -22.66 -78.93 -17.58
C TYR A 161 -21.52 -77.95 -17.84
N ASN A 162 -21.77 -76.65 -17.67
CA ASN A 162 -20.73 -75.64 -17.86
C ASN A 162 -20.99 -74.40 -17.00
N ASP A 163 -19.91 -73.64 -16.78
CA ASP A 163 -19.93 -72.29 -16.24
C ASP A 163 -18.90 -71.43 -16.98
N THR A 164 -19.08 -70.11 -16.93
CA THR A 164 -18.25 -69.15 -17.65
C THR A 164 -17.68 -68.10 -16.72
N ILE A 165 -16.44 -67.69 -16.98
CA ILE A 165 -15.79 -66.56 -16.31
C ILE A 165 -15.06 -65.72 -17.35
N VAL A 166 -15.05 -64.40 -17.21
CA VAL A 166 -14.19 -63.55 -18.03
C VAL A 166 -12.80 -63.51 -17.39
N HIS A 167 -11.82 -64.12 -18.04
CA HIS A 167 -10.44 -63.91 -17.66
C HIS A 167 -9.97 -62.59 -18.24
N ASP A 168 -9.41 -61.72 -17.41
CA ASP A 168 -8.80 -60.45 -17.82
C ASP A 168 -7.62 -60.14 -16.88
N ASN A 169 -6.41 -60.16 -17.40
CA ASN A 169 -5.19 -59.74 -16.70
C ASN A 169 -4.59 -58.45 -17.27
N THR A 170 -5.35 -57.74 -18.09
CA THR A 170 -4.93 -56.51 -18.75
C THR A 170 -5.42 -55.31 -17.99
N ALA A 171 -4.48 -54.55 -17.41
CA ALA A 171 -4.83 -53.30 -16.73
C ALA A 171 -5.47 -52.27 -17.68
N PRO A 172 -6.31 -51.35 -17.16
CA PRO A 172 -6.86 -50.25 -17.94
C PRO A 172 -5.80 -49.44 -18.70
N THR A 173 -6.12 -49.03 -19.93
CA THR A 173 -5.22 -48.28 -20.84
C THR A 173 -5.78 -46.91 -21.22
N GLY A 174 -4.98 -46.07 -21.91
CA GLY A 174 -5.39 -44.70 -22.24
C GLY A 174 -5.65 -43.84 -21.01
N THR A 175 -4.89 -44.11 -19.93
CA THR A 175 -5.08 -43.47 -18.63
C THR A 175 -4.61 -42.03 -18.67
N SER A 176 -5.44 -41.12 -18.17
CA SER A 176 -5.18 -39.69 -18.15
C SER A 176 -5.88 -39.03 -16.98
N ILE A 177 -5.33 -37.90 -16.57
CA ILE A 177 -5.92 -36.97 -15.62
C ILE A 177 -5.56 -35.57 -16.11
N SER A 178 -6.51 -34.65 -15.99
CA SER A 178 -6.30 -33.23 -16.24
C SER A 178 -7.03 -32.42 -15.18
N ILE A 179 -6.32 -31.54 -14.49
CA ILE A 179 -6.86 -30.65 -13.46
C ILE A 179 -7.36 -29.37 -14.15
N ASN A 180 -8.63 -29.00 -13.89
CA ASN A 180 -9.31 -27.84 -14.46
C ASN A 180 -9.23 -27.72 -15.99
N GLY A 181 -9.07 -28.84 -16.70
CA GLY A 181 -8.93 -28.84 -18.16
C GLY A 181 -7.52 -28.46 -18.66
N GLY A 182 -6.51 -28.55 -17.78
CA GLY A 182 -5.11 -28.32 -18.12
C GLY A 182 -4.60 -26.92 -17.80
N GLU A 183 -5.34 -26.17 -16.99
CA GLU A 183 -4.92 -24.86 -16.49
C GLU A 183 -3.63 -24.99 -15.66
N THR A 184 -2.72 -24.04 -15.82
CA THR A 184 -1.42 -24.07 -15.12
C THR A 184 -1.52 -23.61 -13.66
N THR A 185 -2.52 -22.81 -13.33
CA THR A 185 -2.68 -22.11 -12.04
C THR A 185 -4.13 -22.13 -11.55
N THR A 186 -4.33 -22.09 -10.23
CA THR A 186 -5.67 -21.94 -9.62
C THR A 186 -5.59 -21.24 -8.26
N ALA A 187 -6.57 -20.38 -7.98
CA ALA A 187 -6.79 -19.77 -6.66
C ALA A 187 -7.58 -20.65 -5.68
N SER A 188 -8.24 -21.67 -6.21
CA SER A 188 -9.13 -22.55 -5.45
C SER A 188 -8.46 -23.89 -5.18
N THR A 189 -8.52 -24.34 -3.93
CA THR A 189 -8.19 -25.72 -3.56
C THR A 189 -9.21 -26.72 -4.07
N SER A 190 -10.43 -26.27 -4.39
CA SER A 190 -11.47 -27.08 -5.04
C SER A 190 -11.33 -26.98 -6.55
N VAL A 191 -10.98 -28.10 -7.18
CA VAL A 191 -10.72 -28.23 -8.62
C VAL A 191 -11.63 -29.29 -9.25
N THR A 192 -11.74 -29.26 -10.58
CA THR A 192 -12.42 -30.32 -11.34
C THR A 192 -11.38 -31.17 -12.05
N LEU A 193 -11.43 -32.47 -11.83
CA LEU A 193 -10.62 -33.45 -12.55
C LEU A 193 -11.38 -33.91 -13.78
N THR A 194 -10.70 -33.96 -14.92
CA THR A 194 -11.13 -34.72 -16.10
C THR A 194 -10.31 -36.00 -16.15
N LEU A 195 -11.00 -37.14 -16.23
CA LEU A 195 -10.44 -38.47 -16.01
C LEU A 195 -10.72 -39.34 -17.23
N GLY A 196 -9.68 -39.94 -17.81
CA GLY A 196 -9.82 -40.82 -18.96
C GLY A 196 -9.16 -42.17 -18.68
N ALA A 197 -9.88 -43.25 -18.93
CA ALA A 197 -9.35 -44.60 -18.95
C ALA A 197 -10.26 -45.51 -19.78
N THR A 198 -9.67 -46.41 -20.58
CA THR A 198 -10.39 -47.45 -21.32
C THR A 198 -10.34 -48.75 -20.52
N GLY A 199 -11.51 -49.36 -20.29
CA GLY A 199 -11.63 -50.62 -19.54
C GLY A 199 -11.73 -50.47 -18.02
N ALA A 200 -11.73 -49.25 -17.48
CA ALA A 200 -11.86 -49.02 -16.04
C ALA A 200 -13.30 -49.19 -15.54
N SER A 201 -13.46 -49.87 -14.39
CA SER A 201 -14.71 -49.98 -13.64
C SER A 201 -14.69 -49.11 -12.38
N GLN A 202 -13.51 -48.89 -11.82
CA GLN A 202 -13.24 -48.14 -10.61
C GLN A 202 -12.04 -47.20 -10.80
N MET A 203 -11.93 -46.22 -9.92
CA MET A 203 -10.82 -45.27 -9.84
C MET A 203 -10.42 -45.04 -8.39
N TYR A 204 -9.14 -44.75 -8.18
CA TYR A 204 -8.56 -44.39 -6.90
C TYR A 204 -7.79 -43.08 -7.06
N ILE A 205 -8.24 -42.02 -6.41
CA ILE A 205 -7.68 -40.67 -6.56
C ILE A 205 -7.08 -40.24 -5.22
N THR A 206 -5.89 -39.64 -5.23
CA THR A 206 -5.20 -39.18 -4.03
C THR A 206 -4.26 -38.00 -4.28
N ASN A 207 -3.93 -37.26 -3.22
CA ASN A 207 -2.88 -36.24 -3.20
C ASN A 207 -1.49 -36.81 -2.81
N THR A 208 -1.41 -38.11 -2.54
CA THR A 208 -0.17 -38.80 -2.14
C THR A 208 0.54 -39.38 -3.36
N SER A 209 1.85 -39.14 -3.44
CA SER A 209 2.67 -39.56 -4.57
C SER A 209 2.61 -41.06 -4.84
N GLY A 210 2.55 -41.40 -6.12
CA GLY A 210 2.55 -42.78 -6.59
C GLY A 210 1.33 -43.60 -6.16
N CYS A 211 0.22 -42.95 -5.80
CA CYS A 211 -0.98 -43.63 -5.32
C CYS A 211 -0.74 -44.47 -4.05
N ALA A 212 0.25 -44.10 -3.22
CA ALA A 212 0.70 -44.91 -2.07
C ALA A 212 -0.31 -44.99 -0.90
N GLY A 213 -1.33 -44.13 -0.87
CA GLY A 213 -2.35 -44.09 0.18
C GLY A 213 -3.21 -42.83 0.12
N GLY A 214 -4.07 -42.62 1.11
CA GLY A 214 -4.82 -41.37 1.30
C GLY A 214 -6.07 -41.17 0.43
N GLY A 215 -6.32 -42.03 -0.56
CA GLY A 215 -7.54 -42.08 -1.36
C GLY A 215 -8.50 -43.20 -0.99
N THR A 216 -9.68 -43.19 -1.59
CA THR A 216 -10.70 -44.25 -1.51
C THR A 216 -11.02 -44.79 -2.91
N LEU A 217 -11.34 -46.09 -2.99
CA LEU A 217 -11.83 -46.69 -4.23
C LEU A 217 -13.27 -46.25 -4.50
N GLU A 218 -13.51 -45.83 -5.74
CA GLU A 218 -14.80 -45.32 -6.19
C GLU A 218 -15.13 -45.83 -7.59
N SER A 219 -16.41 -45.80 -7.98
CA SER A 219 -16.82 -46.13 -9.35
C SER A 219 -16.18 -45.17 -10.35
N TYR A 220 -15.76 -45.70 -11.51
CA TYR A 220 -15.15 -44.89 -12.56
C TYR A 220 -16.12 -43.80 -13.04
N ALA A 221 -15.60 -42.57 -13.14
CA ALA A 221 -16.28 -41.42 -13.71
C ALA A 221 -15.30 -40.62 -14.57
N THR A 222 -15.82 -39.93 -15.58
CA THR A 222 -14.99 -39.11 -16.49
C THR A 222 -14.65 -37.73 -15.91
N GLY A 223 -15.23 -37.37 -14.78
CA GLY A 223 -14.85 -36.16 -14.06
C GLY A 223 -15.30 -36.16 -12.61
N LYS A 224 -14.59 -35.40 -11.78
CA LYS A 224 -14.81 -35.35 -10.33
C LYS A 224 -14.34 -34.03 -9.72
N ALA A 225 -15.11 -33.48 -8.80
CA ALA A 225 -14.64 -32.39 -7.94
C ALA A 225 -13.65 -32.93 -6.89
N TRP A 226 -12.52 -32.25 -6.73
CA TRP A 226 -11.42 -32.71 -5.88
C TRP A 226 -10.82 -31.55 -5.09
N THR A 227 -10.34 -31.87 -3.87
CA THR A 227 -9.63 -30.91 -3.03
C THR A 227 -8.13 -31.18 -3.05
N LEU A 228 -7.35 -30.20 -3.49
CA LEU A 228 -5.89 -30.27 -3.53
C LEU A 228 -5.29 -30.45 -2.12
N GLY A 229 -4.23 -31.26 -2.03
CA GLY A 229 -3.54 -31.54 -0.77
C GLY A 229 -2.42 -30.57 -0.42
N GLN A 230 -1.92 -29.83 -1.41
CA GLN A 230 -0.88 -28.81 -1.26
C GLN A 230 -1.45 -27.43 -1.61
N THR A 231 -1.05 -26.40 -0.88
CA THR A 231 -1.46 -25.01 -1.10
C THR A 231 -0.25 -24.13 -1.30
N ASN A 232 -0.41 -23.07 -2.10
CA ASN A 232 0.58 -22.01 -2.35
C ASN A 232 1.91 -22.56 -2.89
N GLY A 233 1.77 -23.40 -3.92
CA GLY A 233 2.84 -24.13 -4.59
C GLY A 233 2.27 -25.18 -5.54
N THR A 234 3.16 -25.99 -6.13
CA THR A 234 2.75 -27.10 -7.00
C THR A 234 1.97 -28.15 -6.22
N ALA A 235 0.70 -28.31 -6.55
CA ALA A 235 -0.14 -29.41 -6.11
C ALA A 235 -0.14 -30.51 -7.18
N THR A 236 -0.16 -31.77 -6.75
CA THR A 236 -0.19 -32.92 -7.65
C THR A 236 -1.30 -33.87 -7.25
N VAL A 237 -2.16 -34.21 -8.21
CA VAL A 237 -3.21 -35.20 -8.02
C VAL A 237 -2.84 -36.45 -8.79
N TYR A 238 -2.97 -37.59 -8.12
CA TYR A 238 -2.64 -38.90 -8.65
C TYR A 238 -3.91 -39.71 -8.80
N VAL A 239 -4.01 -40.48 -9.88
CA VAL A 239 -5.09 -41.44 -10.09
C VAL A 239 -4.54 -42.76 -10.62
N LYS A 240 -5.10 -43.86 -10.13
CA LYS A 240 -5.01 -45.18 -10.76
C LYS A 240 -6.40 -45.71 -11.04
N TYR A 241 -6.53 -46.50 -12.09
CA TYR A 241 -7.79 -47.06 -12.56
C TYR A 241 -7.78 -48.57 -12.38
N ILE A 242 -8.93 -49.13 -12.03
CA ILE A 242 -9.08 -50.56 -11.78
C ILE A 242 -10.22 -51.07 -12.67
N ASP A 243 -10.02 -52.16 -13.39
CA ASP A 243 -11.06 -52.79 -14.21
C ASP A 243 -12.02 -53.65 -13.37
N ALA A 244 -12.89 -54.43 -14.02
CA ALA A 244 -13.84 -55.30 -13.32
C ALA A 244 -13.19 -56.62 -12.79
N ALA A 245 -12.00 -56.98 -13.28
CA ALA A 245 -11.22 -58.13 -12.85
C ALA A 245 -10.23 -57.81 -11.71
N GLY A 246 -10.10 -56.53 -11.36
CA GLY A 246 -9.23 -56.04 -10.29
C GLY A 246 -7.81 -55.67 -10.76
N ASN A 247 -7.54 -55.60 -12.06
CA ASN A 247 -6.22 -55.17 -12.53
C ASN A 247 -6.07 -53.66 -12.40
N GLU A 248 -4.94 -53.23 -11.85
CA GLU A 248 -4.64 -51.81 -11.63
C GLU A 248 -3.77 -51.25 -12.75
N SER A 249 -4.12 -50.06 -13.23
CA SER A 249 -3.24 -49.28 -14.11
C SER A 249 -2.00 -48.77 -13.37
N THR A 250 -0.99 -48.33 -14.12
CA THR A 250 0.04 -47.45 -13.55
C THR A 250 -0.62 -46.19 -12.98
N CYS A 251 -0.07 -45.68 -11.89
CA CYS A 251 -0.50 -44.41 -11.32
C CYS A 251 -0.08 -43.26 -12.24
N VAL A 252 -1.05 -42.48 -12.71
CA VAL A 252 -0.83 -41.26 -13.51
C VAL A 252 -1.14 -40.04 -12.68
N SER A 253 -0.59 -38.88 -13.06
CA SER A 253 -0.76 -37.65 -12.30
C SER A 253 -0.83 -36.44 -13.20
N ASP A 254 -1.41 -35.38 -12.66
CA ASP A 254 -1.34 -34.04 -13.22
C ASP A 254 -0.99 -33.04 -12.11
N THR A 255 -0.44 -31.90 -12.50
CA THR A 255 0.03 -30.85 -11.58
C THR A 255 -0.64 -29.53 -11.89
N ILE A 256 -0.99 -28.79 -10.85
CA ILE A 256 -1.43 -27.40 -10.95
C ILE A 256 -0.70 -26.57 -9.89
N ILE A 257 -0.34 -25.33 -10.18
CA ILE A 257 0.16 -24.41 -9.16
C ILE A 257 -1.07 -23.83 -8.45
N HIS A 258 -1.29 -24.25 -7.20
CA HIS A 258 -2.27 -23.59 -6.36
C HIS A 258 -1.63 -22.33 -5.79
N ASP A 259 -2.25 -21.19 -5.98
CA ASP A 259 -1.82 -19.93 -5.41
C ASP A 259 -3.05 -19.12 -5.03
N ASN A 260 -3.26 -18.88 -3.74
CA ASN A 260 -4.34 -18.03 -3.24
C ASN A 260 -3.84 -16.72 -2.63
N ILE A 261 -2.56 -16.40 -2.84
CA ILE A 261 -1.92 -15.21 -2.29
C ILE A 261 -1.82 -14.20 -3.42
N GLY A 262 -2.64 -13.15 -3.36
CA GLY A 262 -2.53 -12.06 -4.32
C GLY A 262 -1.17 -11.36 -4.27
N PRO A 263 -0.79 -10.64 -5.35
CA PRO A 263 0.46 -9.90 -5.40
C PRO A 263 0.69 -9.02 -4.17
N THR A 264 1.95 -8.92 -3.72
CA THR A 264 2.35 -8.19 -2.50
C THR A 264 3.36 -7.08 -2.78
N ASN A 265 3.56 -6.15 -1.83
CA ASN A 265 4.37 -4.94 -2.00
C ASN A 265 3.85 -4.02 -3.13
N GLU A 266 2.53 -3.97 -3.24
CA GLU A 266 1.74 -3.11 -4.11
C GLU A 266 2.08 -1.64 -3.86
N ASN A 267 2.82 -1.06 -4.80
CA ASN A 267 3.26 0.32 -4.74
C ASN A 267 2.84 1.03 -6.02
N ILE A 268 2.45 2.28 -5.86
CA ILE A 268 2.25 3.23 -6.94
C ILE A 268 2.87 4.53 -6.50
N SER A 269 3.52 5.18 -7.46
CA SER A 269 4.17 6.45 -7.25
C SER A 269 3.95 7.32 -8.49
N ILE A 270 3.21 8.41 -8.34
CA ILE A 270 2.91 9.33 -9.44
C ILE A 270 4.12 10.27 -9.61
N ASN A 271 4.67 10.34 -10.83
CA ASN A 271 5.88 11.09 -11.17
C ASN A 271 7.08 10.79 -10.24
N GLY A 272 7.22 9.54 -9.78
CA GLY A 272 8.28 9.14 -8.85
C GLY A 272 8.10 9.68 -7.42
N GLY A 273 6.86 9.96 -7.01
CA GLY A 273 6.50 10.37 -5.66
C GLY A 273 6.31 11.87 -5.55
N GLY A 274 6.04 12.51 -6.69
CA GLY A 274 5.72 13.91 -6.77
C GLY A 274 4.44 14.19 -6.02
N VAL A 275 4.49 15.12 -5.08
CA VAL A 275 3.32 15.61 -4.34
C VAL A 275 2.44 16.56 -5.18
N TRP A 276 2.93 17.05 -6.31
CA TRP A 276 2.19 17.90 -7.27
C TRP A 276 2.59 17.67 -8.73
N THR A 277 1.70 18.04 -9.65
CA THR A 277 1.97 18.11 -11.11
C THR A 277 1.20 19.27 -11.74
N SER A 278 1.78 19.93 -12.75
CA SER A 278 1.09 20.92 -13.60
C SER A 278 0.49 20.34 -14.88
N SER A 279 0.69 19.04 -15.09
CA SER A 279 0.19 18.30 -16.25
C SER A 279 -0.80 17.24 -15.78
N THR A 280 -1.95 17.16 -16.44
CA THR A 280 -2.91 16.05 -16.25
C THR A 280 -2.33 14.73 -16.76
N SER A 281 -1.34 14.78 -17.64
CA SER A 281 -0.57 13.62 -18.08
C SER A 281 0.63 13.41 -17.16
N VAL A 282 0.64 12.28 -16.46
CA VAL A 282 1.66 11.89 -15.47
C VAL A 282 2.26 10.53 -15.83
N THR A 283 3.40 10.20 -15.24
CA THR A 283 4.00 8.88 -15.32
C THR A 283 3.83 8.18 -13.98
N LEU A 284 3.20 7.02 -13.98
CA LEU A 284 3.14 6.14 -12.82
C LEU A 284 4.39 5.27 -12.80
N THR A 285 5.01 5.17 -11.63
CA THR A 285 5.98 4.11 -11.31
C THR A 285 5.24 3.09 -10.46
N LEU A 286 5.27 1.84 -10.90
CA LEU A 286 4.45 0.76 -10.37
C LEU A 286 5.37 -0.38 -9.94
N SER A 287 5.09 -0.98 -8.80
CA SER A 287 5.77 -2.20 -8.40
C SER A 287 4.83 -3.10 -7.63
N ALA A 288 4.90 -4.39 -7.91
CA ALA A 288 4.35 -5.44 -7.09
C ALA A 288 5.18 -6.70 -7.30
N VAL A 289 5.30 -7.51 -6.26
CA VAL A 289 5.87 -8.86 -6.33
C VAL A 289 4.77 -9.79 -6.82
N ASP A 290 5.09 -10.62 -7.80
CA ASP A 290 4.19 -11.63 -8.39
C ASP A 290 3.01 -11.09 -9.21
N ALA A 291 3.09 -9.85 -9.67
CA ALA A 291 2.07 -9.28 -10.55
C ALA A 291 2.27 -9.71 -12.02
N SER A 292 1.21 -10.23 -12.63
CA SER A 292 1.15 -10.52 -14.07
C SER A 292 0.37 -9.44 -14.84
N GLU A 293 -0.64 -8.87 -14.19
CA GLU A 293 -1.50 -7.82 -14.72
C GLU A 293 -1.71 -6.72 -13.68
N MET A 294 -2.05 -5.53 -14.17
CA MET A 294 -2.36 -4.36 -13.35
C MET A 294 -3.70 -3.75 -13.78
N TYR A 295 -4.38 -3.12 -12.83
CA TYR A 295 -5.63 -2.41 -13.02
C TYR A 295 -5.47 -1.00 -12.46
N VAL A 296 -5.36 -0.01 -13.35
CA VAL A 296 -5.16 1.40 -12.97
C VAL A 296 -6.46 2.17 -13.18
N THR A 297 -6.85 3.01 -12.21
CA THR A 297 -8.08 3.82 -12.31
C THR A 297 -7.98 5.13 -11.52
N ASN A 298 -8.81 6.11 -11.89
CA ASN A 298 -9.03 7.34 -11.13
C ASN A 298 -10.15 7.20 -10.09
N MET A 299 -10.84 6.04 -10.03
CA MET A 299 -11.93 5.82 -9.08
C MET A 299 -11.43 5.27 -7.75
N SER A 300 -11.90 5.88 -6.66
CA SER A 300 -11.53 5.51 -5.29
C SER A 300 -11.73 4.03 -5.00
N GLY A 301 -10.71 3.40 -4.40
CA GLY A 301 -10.78 2.00 -3.99
C GLY A 301 -10.80 1.01 -5.15
N CYS A 302 -10.20 1.36 -6.30
CA CYS A 302 -10.10 0.49 -7.48
C CYS A 302 -11.49 0.07 -8.02
N GLY A 303 -12.44 1.01 -8.07
CA GLY A 303 -13.80 0.78 -8.60
C GLY A 303 -13.84 0.40 -10.10
N THR A 304 -15.03 0.05 -10.61
CA THR A 304 -15.26 -0.67 -11.89
C THR A 304 -14.96 0.06 -13.23
N ALA A 305 -14.25 1.19 -13.23
CA ALA A 305 -14.05 2.01 -14.44
C ALA A 305 -12.69 1.82 -15.16
N GLY A 306 -11.75 1.08 -14.57
CA GLY A 306 -10.51 0.66 -15.24
C GLY A 306 -10.66 -0.65 -16.02
N SER A 307 -9.58 -1.06 -16.67
CA SER A 307 -9.45 -2.34 -17.37
C SER A 307 -8.15 -3.04 -16.94
N TRP A 308 -8.17 -4.37 -16.87
CA TRP A 308 -6.97 -5.17 -16.67
C TRP A 308 -6.06 -5.10 -17.90
N GLU A 309 -4.76 -4.98 -17.65
CA GLU A 309 -3.72 -4.95 -18.67
C GLU A 309 -2.43 -5.59 -18.16
N ALA A 310 -1.51 -5.94 -19.06
CA ALA A 310 -0.23 -6.55 -18.70
C ALA A 310 0.56 -5.67 -17.73
N TYR A 311 1.17 -6.29 -16.72
CA TYR A 311 1.97 -5.59 -15.72
C TYR A 311 3.15 -4.86 -16.37
N SER A 312 3.34 -3.60 -15.97
CA SER A 312 4.48 -2.77 -16.36
C SER A 312 4.94 -1.98 -15.14
N THR A 313 6.25 -1.80 -15.01
CA THR A 313 6.84 -0.97 -13.93
C THR A 313 6.64 0.53 -14.15
N SER A 314 6.18 0.92 -15.35
CA SER A 314 5.86 2.31 -15.66
C SER A 314 4.68 2.43 -16.62
N LYS A 315 3.82 3.44 -16.40
CA LYS A 315 2.67 3.71 -17.25
C LYS A 315 2.40 5.21 -17.36
N ALA A 316 2.21 5.72 -18.58
CA ALA A 316 1.66 7.06 -18.78
C ALA A 316 0.16 7.07 -18.44
N TRP A 317 -0.28 8.05 -17.64
CA TRP A 317 -1.65 8.10 -17.13
C TRP A 317 -2.22 9.52 -17.19
N THR A 318 -3.55 9.62 -17.34
CA THR A 318 -4.25 10.91 -17.31
C THR A 318 -5.11 11.00 -16.04
N LEU A 319 -4.86 12.03 -15.24
CA LEU A 319 -5.57 12.27 -13.98
C LEU A 319 -7.05 12.61 -14.23
N GLY A 320 -7.93 12.06 -13.39
CA GLY A 320 -9.38 12.20 -13.54
C GLY A 320 -9.96 13.50 -12.98
N GLN A 321 -9.16 14.31 -12.28
CA GLN A 321 -9.57 15.58 -11.67
C GLN A 321 -8.56 16.67 -12.02
N SER A 322 -9.05 17.90 -12.23
CA SER A 322 -8.23 19.09 -12.46
C SER A 322 -8.48 20.12 -11.36
N ASN A 323 -7.42 20.66 -10.74
CA ASN A 323 -7.43 21.69 -9.68
C ASN A 323 -7.80 21.19 -8.27
N ASP A 324 -7.39 19.96 -7.93
CA ASP A 324 -7.44 19.39 -6.57
C ASP A 324 -6.44 18.21 -6.44
N THR A 325 -6.45 17.52 -5.31
CA THR A 325 -5.73 16.26 -5.07
C THR A 325 -6.35 15.15 -5.95
N ALA A 326 -5.68 14.81 -7.04
CA ALA A 326 -6.03 13.68 -7.88
C ALA A 326 -5.41 12.40 -7.30
N ALA A 327 -6.24 11.39 -7.05
CA ALA A 327 -5.79 10.08 -6.62
C ALA A 327 -5.78 9.13 -7.82
N VAL A 328 -4.70 8.36 -7.96
CA VAL A 328 -4.63 7.22 -8.87
C VAL A 328 -4.55 5.96 -8.04
N TYR A 329 -5.40 5.00 -8.38
CA TYR A 329 -5.52 3.74 -7.69
C TYR A 329 -5.00 2.64 -8.60
N VAL A 330 -4.26 1.69 -8.03
CA VAL A 330 -3.84 0.48 -8.71
C VAL A 330 -4.10 -0.73 -7.84
N LYS A 331 -4.57 -1.81 -8.46
CA LYS A 331 -4.47 -3.16 -7.91
C LYS A 331 -3.83 -4.07 -8.95
N TYR A 332 -3.24 -5.14 -8.49
CA TYR A 332 -2.51 -6.10 -9.32
C TYR A 332 -3.20 -7.45 -9.24
N ARG A 333 -2.97 -8.30 -10.24
CA ARG A 333 -3.29 -9.72 -10.12
C ARG A 333 -2.20 -10.61 -10.70
N ASP A 334 -2.05 -11.76 -10.09
CA ASP A 334 -1.13 -12.81 -10.54
C ASP A 334 -1.76 -13.62 -11.70
N THR A 335 -1.04 -14.65 -12.15
CA THR A 335 -1.52 -15.58 -13.18
C THR A 335 -2.64 -16.52 -12.71
N ALA A 336 -2.89 -16.62 -11.41
CA ALA A 336 -4.02 -17.34 -10.81
C ALA A 336 -5.26 -16.43 -10.63
N LEU A 337 -5.17 -15.17 -11.06
CA LEU A 337 -6.19 -14.12 -10.96
C LEU A 337 -6.49 -13.68 -9.52
N ASN A 338 -5.63 -13.94 -8.54
CA ASN A 338 -5.80 -13.35 -7.21
C ASN A 338 -5.48 -11.86 -7.26
N GLU A 339 -6.33 -11.05 -6.66
CA GLU A 339 -6.15 -9.61 -6.64
C GLU A 339 -5.41 -9.14 -5.38
N SER A 340 -4.50 -8.18 -5.53
CA SER A 340 -3.89 -7.47 -4.42
C SER A 340 -4.89 -6.54 -3.74
N SER A 341 -4.50 -6.01 -2.57
CA SER A 341 -5.18 -4.84 -2.03
C SER A 341 -5.04 -3.64 -2.98
N CYS A 342 -5.98 -2.69 -2.90
CA CYS A 342 -5.91 -1.49 -3.72
C CYS A 342 -4.88 -0.52 -3.13
N ALA A 343 -3.79 -0.31 -3.85
CA ALA A 343 -2.83 0.74 -3.55
C ALA A 343 -3.27 2.04 -4.20
N SER A 344 -2.85 3.16 -3.61
CA SER A 344 -3.14 4.47 -4.18
C SER A 344 -2.00 5.41 -3.91
N ASP A 345 -1.79 6.32 -4.84
CA ASP A 345 -1.00 7.50 -4.62
C ASP A 345 -1.81 8.73 -5.02
N THR A 346 -1.48 9.85 -4.42
CA THR A 346 -2.20 11.11 -4.60
C THR A 346 -1.22 12.16 -5.07
N ILE A 347 -1.62 12.91 -6.09
CA ILE A 347 -0.86 14.04 -6.59
C ILE A 347 -1.79 15.25 -6.68
N SER A 348 -1.34 16.39 -6.17
CA SER A 348 -2.09 17.63 -6.38
C SER A 348 -1.89 18.09 -7.81
N HIS A 349 -2.92 17.96 -8.65
CA HIS A 349 -2.89 18.49 -10.00
C HIS A 349 -3.34 19.94 -9.97
N LEU A 350 -2.36 20.82 -9.95
CA LEU A 350 -2.54 22.26 -9.91
C LEU A 350 -2.03 22.79 -11.25
N SER A 351 -2.91 23.40 -12.05
CA SER A 351 -2.51 24.07 -13.29
C SER A 351 -1.42 25.15 -13.05
N ASP A 352 -1.21 25.53 -11.79
CA ASP A 352 -0.18 26.45 -11.32
C ASP A 352 0.80 25.75 -10.34
N VAL A 353 2.08 25.72 -10.72
CA VAL A 353 3.20 25.03 -10.06
C VAL A 353 3.42 25.46 -8.58
N PRO A 354 3.59 24.51 -7.63
CA PRO A 354 4.13 24.79 -6.29
C PRO A 354 5.66 24.67 -6.17
N LEU A 355 6.22 25.69 -5.52
CA LEU A 355 7.40 25.82 -4.64
C LEU A 355 8.44 24.67 -4.60
N GLY A 356 9.71 25.07 -4.77
CA GLY A 356 10.90 24.21 -4.82
C GLY A 356 11.01 23.17 -3.71
N ALA A 357 11.54 22.01 -4.11
CA ALA A 357 11.87 20.89 -3.25
C ALA A 357 12.48 21.36 -1.91
N ASN A 358 11.86 20.90 -0.81
CA ASN A 358 12.29 21.01 0.59
C ASN A 358 11.70 22.13 1.46
N GLY A 359 10.67 22.86 1.03
CA GLY A 359 9.95 23.70 1.98
C GLY A 359 10.85 24.74 2.67
N LYS A 360 11.92 25.20 2.01
CA LYS A 360 12.79 26.22 2.58
C LYS A 360 12.52 27.52 1.84
N LEU A 361 11.85 28.44 2.52
CA LEU A 361 11.96 29.85 2.20
C LEU A 361 13.35 30.33 2.60
N PHE A 362 14.43 29.95 1.89
CA PHE A 362 15.66 30.73 2.02
C PHE A 362 16.54 30.73 0.80
N PHE A 363 16.84 31.96 0.41
CA PHE A 363 18.16 32.41 -0.02
C PHE A 363 19.25 31.85 0.93
N SER A 364 20.18 31.05 0.40
CA SER A 364 21.28 30.45 1.16
C SER A 364 22.10 31.48 1.94
N SER A 365 22.47 31.15 3.19
CA SER A 365 23.39 31.91 4.07
C SER A 365 23.23 33.43 4.01
N GLY A 366 22.15 33.94 4.60
CA GLY A 366 21.86 35.38 4.66
C GLY A 366 20.48 35.67 5.26
N GLY A 367 19.52 34.76 5.03
CA GLY A 367 18.16 34.86 5.55
C GLY A 367 17.31 35.93 4.87
N THR A 368 16.00 35.86 5.08
CA THR A 368 15.07 36.96 4.82
C THR A 368 15.54 38.16 5.64
N LYS A 369 15.74 39.29 4.96
CA LYS A 369 16.20 40.53 5.58
C LYS A 369 15.06 41.50 5.82
N SER A 370 14.12 41.52 4.88
CA SER A 370 12.96 42.41 4.93
C SER A 370 11.79 41.79 4.18
N PHE A 371 10.58 42.21 4.50
CA PHE A 371 9.36 41.79 3.82
C PHE A 371 8.29 42.88 3.97
N LEU A 372 7.31 42.87 3.07
CA LEU A 372 6.15 43.74 3.14
C LEU A 372 4.94 43.11 2.46
N VAL A 373 3.77 43.69 2.62
CA VAL A 373 2.53 43.25 1.96
C VAL A 373 1.90 44.45 1.24
N ASP A 374 1.46 44.27 0.00
CA ASP A 374 0.75 45.31 -0.75
C ASP A 374 -0.76 45.34 -0.45
N LYS A 375 -1.44 46.36 -0.97
CA LYS A 375 -2.90 46.53 -0.77
C LYS A 375 -3.75 45.42 -1.39
N SER A 376 -3.19 44.64 -2.33
CA SER A 376 -3.84 43.47 -2.94
C SER A 376 -3.54 42.19 -2.15
N GLY A 377 -2.76 42.28 -1.08
CA GLY A 377 -2.36 41.17 -0.24
C GLY A 377 -1.13 40.41 -0.75
N ASN A 378 -0.47 40.85 -1.83
CA ASN A 378 0.77 40.21 -2.28
C ASN A 378 1.89 40.48 -1.27
N ILE A 379 2.70 39.47 -1.00
CA ILE A 379 3.78 39.48 -0.04
C ILE A 379 5.10 39.61 -0.81
N PHE A 380 5.90 40.62 -0.50
CA PHE A 380 7.25 40.78 -1.05
C PHE A 380 8.26 40.40 0.02
N VAL A 381 9.25 39.59 -0.34
CA VAL A 381 10.29 39.11 0.58
C VAL A 381 11.66 39.38 -0.04
N ALA A 382 12.51 40.15 0.65
CA ALA A 382 13.86 40.42 0.22
C ALA A 382 14.91 39.68 1.05
N GLY A 383 15.95 39.23 0.36
CA GLY A 383 17.13 38.61 0.96
C GLY A 383 18.34 38.68 0.03
N ALA A 384 19.33 37.83 0.31
CA ALA A 384 20.54 37.71 -0.49
C ALA A 384 20.92 36.24 -0.67
N ASN A 385 21.34 35.86 -1.87
CA ASN A 385 21.85 34.54 -2.22
C ASN A 385 23.18 34.64 -2.99
N ASN A 386 23.69 33.50 -3.46
CA ASN A 386 24.95 33.42 -4.22
C ASN A 386 24.96 34.20 -5.55
N LEU A 387 23.79 34.62 -6.05
CA LEU A 387 23.63 35.40 -7.28
C LEU A 387 23.50 36.91 -7.02
N GLY A 388 23.32 37.32 -5.76
CA GLY A 388 23.18 38.72 -5.35
C GLY A 388 22.00 38.95 -4.41
N THR A 389 21.48 40.16 -4.44
CA THR A 389 20.27 40.56 -3.71
C THR A 389 19.03 40.13 -4.50
N VAL A 390 17.95 39.79 -3.82
CA VAL A 390 16.79 39.15 -4.45
C VAL A 390 15.50 39.56 -3.76
N ILE A 391 14.46 39.84 -4.55
CA ILE A 391 13.09 40.07 -4.08
C ILE A 391 12.19 39.00 -4.67
N ALA A 392 11.50 38.25 -3.82
CA ALA A 392 10.46 37.31 -4.22
C ALA A 392 9.08 37.93 -3.99
N LYS A 393 8.11 37.62 -4.86
CA LYS A 393 6.71 38.05 -4.70
C LYS A 393 5.81 36.83 -4.57
N TYR A 394 4.97 36.82 -3.54
CA TYR A 394 3.95 35.81 -3.29
C TYR A 394 2.57 36.46 -3.32
N ASN A 395 1.54 35.71 -3.64
CA ASN A 395 0.17 36.20 -3.52
C ASN A 395 -0.31 36.16 -2.07
N ILE A 396 -1.54 36.61 -1.82
CA ILE A 396 -2.14 36.63 -0.47
C ILE A 396 -2.21 35.26 0.21
N ASN A 397 -2.20 34.19 -0.59
CA ASN A 397 -2.20 32.80 -0.15
C ASN A 397 -0.79 32.22 0.06
N GLY A 398 0.26 33.04 -0.07
CA GLY A 398 1.65 32.61 0.11
C GLY A 398 2.20 31.80 -1.06
N ASN A 399 1.51 31.74 -2.20
CA ASN A 399 2.02 31.10 -3.41
C ASN A 399 2.94 32.07 -4.15
N LEU A 400 4.11 31.60 -4.58
CA LEU A 400 5.04 32.41 -5.36
C LEU A 400 4.38 32.84 -6.68
N ILE A 401 4.41 34.14 -6.98
CA ILE A 401 3.93 34.69 -8.24
C ILE A 401 5.04 34.51 -9.26
N THR A 402 5.05 33.39 -9.96
CA THR A 402 6.13 33.00 -10.89
C THR A 402 6.31 33.94 -12.08
N SER A 403 5.28 34.72 -12.42
CA SER A 403 5.34 35.80 -13.43
C SER A 403 6.13 37.03 -12.98
N PHE A 404 6.48 37.13 -11.70
CA PHE A 404 7.31 38.22 -11.17
C PHE A 404 8.80 37.90 -11.39
N GLY A 405 9.46 38.66 -12.25
CA GLY A 405 10.89 38.51 -12.55
C GLY A 405 11.21 37.14 -13.14
N ALA A 406 12.39 36.62 -12.84
CA ALA A 406 12.79 35.29 -13.28
C ALA A 406 12.21 34.23 -12.32
N SER A 407 11.10 33.59 -12.73
CA SER A 407 10.45 32.50 -11.97
C SER A 407 10.03 32.90 -10.55
N GLY A 408 9.53 34.11 -10.36
CA GLY A 408 9.09 34.64 -9.06
C GLY A 408 10.12 35.47 -8.32
N PHE A 409 11.32 35.64 -8.88
CA PHE A 409 12.43 36.36 -8.27
C PHE A 409 12.93 37.51 -9.15
N ALA A 410 12.91 38.72 -8.58
CA ALA A 410 13.69 39.84 -9.09
C ALA A 410 15.11 39.72 -8.56
N VAL A 411 16.07 39.45 -9.46
CA VAL A 411 17.49 39.34 -9.11
C VAL A 411 18.17 40.69 -9.32
N ILE A 412 18.84 41.16 -8.26
CA ILE A 412 19.68 42.34 -8.21
C ILE A 412 21.14 41.84 -8.09
N PRO A 413 21.84 41.63 -9.21
CA PRO A 413 23.21 41.14 -9.25
C PRO A 413 24.13 42.06 -8.44
N ALA A 414 24.97 41.43 -7.61
CA ALA A 414 26.12 42.12 -7.05
C ALA A 414 27.13 42.43 -8.17
N ARG A 415 27.88 43.54 -8.08
CA ARG A 415 28.95 43.83 -9.05
C ARG A 415 29.98 42.69 -9.03
N GLN A 416 30.38 42.22 -10.21
CA GLN A 416 31.22 41.03 -10.43
C GLN A 416 32.63 41.04 -9.77
N ARG A 417 33.04 42.10 -9.06
CA ARG A 417 34.32 42.12 -8.34
C ARG A 417 34.25 41.63 -6.89
N ASP A 418 33.06 41.43 -6.31
CA ASP A 418 32.89 41.28 -4.86
C ASP A 418 32.23 39.95 -4.42
N THR A 419 32.54 38.85 -5.11
CA THR A 419 32.01 37.51 -4.78
C THR A 419 32.47 36.94 -3.44
N ARG A 420 33.49 37.54 -2.79
CA ARG A 420 33.96 37.13 -1.44
C ARG A 420 33.14 37.71 -0.28
N ALA A 421 32.42 38.82 -0.47
CA ALA A 421 31.67 39.51 0.60
C ALA A 421 30.28 38.88 0.89
N ILE A 422 29.81 37.99 0.00
CA ILE A 422 28.49 37.35 0.08
C ILE A 422 28.39 36.41 1.30
N PHE A 423 29.51 35.88 1.79
CA PHE A 423 29.54 34.86 2.84
C PHE A 423 29.34 35.38 4.28
N ASN A 424 29.41 36.70 4.51
CA ASN A 424 29.30 37.29 5.86
C ASN A 424 27.97 38.00 6.14
N GLY A 425 26.99 37.98 5.21
CA GLY A 425 25.68 38.60 5.41
C GLY A 425 25.67 40.14 5.36
N GLU A 426 26.75 40.75 4.85
CA GLU A 426 26.95 42.20 4.72
C GLU A 426 26.33 42.81 3.44
N VAL A 427 25.79 41.96 2.55
CA VAL A 427 25.11 42.32 1.30
C VAL A 427 23.63 41.95 1.40
N GLY A 428 22.73 42.86 1.03
CA GLY A 428 21.28 42.60 0.98
C GLY A 428 20.43 43.85 1.18
N LEU A 429 19.11 43.72 1.00
CA LEU A 429 18.13 44.78 1.31
C LEU A 429 17.61 44.59 2.73
N PHE A 430 17.92 45.54 3.61
CA PHE A 430 17.50 45.54 5.01
C PHE A 430 16.09 46.11 5.21
N GLY A 431 15.66 46.99 4.29
CA GLY A 431 14.33 47.57 4.28
C GLY A 431 13.65 47.42 2.92
N LEU A 432 12.33 47.27 2.92
CA LEU A 432 11.46 47.35 1.75
C LEU A 432 10.31 48.32 2.02
N ALA A 433 9.91 49.05 0.98
CA ALA A 433 8.70 49.86 0.91
C ALA A 433 8.04 49.71 -0.46
N LEU A 434 6.76 50.08 -0.57
CA LEU A 434 6.03 50.11 -1.84
C LEU A 434 5.78 51.54 -2.28
N GLN A 435 5.97 51.80 -3.56
CA GLN A 435 5.44 53.01 -4.19
C GLN A 435 3.92 52.89 -4.40
N SER A 436 3.26 54.03 -4.63
CA SER A 436 1.81 54.09 -4.89
C SER A 436 1.37 53.32 -6.13
N ASP A 437 2.27 53.11 -7.09
CA ASP A 437 2.08 52.31 -8.30
C ASP A 437 2.34 50.80 -8.08
N GLY A 438 2.64 50.37 -6.85
CA GLY A 438 2.87 48.98 -6.49
C GLY A 438 4.29 48.46 -6.75
N LYS A 439 5.22 49.32 -7.20
CA LYS A 439 6.63 48.95 -7.35
C LYS A 439 7.33 48.84 -5.99
N PRO A 440 8.00 47.72 -5.67
CA PRO A 440 8.80 47.62 -4.46
C PRO A 440 10.13 48.37 -4.61
N VAL A 441 10.48 49.10 -3.56
CA VAL A 441 11.75 49.80 -3.37
C VAL A 441 12.43 49.22 -2.15
N GLY A 442 13.67 48.77 -2.29
CA GLY A 442 14.49 48.28 -1.21
C GLY A 442 15.70 49.16 -0.94
N VAL A 443 16.16 49.13 0.31
CA VAL A 443 17.42 49.74 0.73
C VAL A 443 18.31 48.75 1.45
N GLY A 444 19.61 48.88 1.30
CA GLY A 444 20.57 48.10 2.08
C GLY A 444 22.02 48.39 1.75
N SER A 445 22.83 47.34 1.70
CA SER A 445 24.28 47.39 1.47
C SER A 445 24.68 46.52 0.29
N SER A 446 25.67 47.00 -0.47
CA SER A 446 26.30 46.27 -1.58
C SER A 446 27.56 45.47 -1.20
N GLY A 447 27.99 45.48 0.06
CA GLY A 447 29.12 44.69 0.61
C GLY A 447 30.52 45.28 0.42
N SER A 448 31.45 44.95 1.34
CA SER A 448 32.86 45.38 1.32
C SER A 448 33.84 44.27 1.01
N GLY A 449 34.81 44.55 0.15
CA GLY A 449 36.06 43.78 0.07
C GLY A 449 36.95 44.12 1.27
N SER A 450 37.45 43.12 1.99
CA SER A 450 38.46 43.31 3.02
C SER A 450 39.74 43.89 2.39
N GLY A 451 40.02 45.17 2.61
CA GLY A 451 41.28 45.75 2.18
C GLY A 451 41.24 47.26 1.97
N GLU A 452 40.38 47.77 1.10
CA GLU A 452 40.47 49.19 0.69
C GLU A 452 39.20 49.83 0.10
N THR A 453 38.05 49.13 0.05
CA THR A 453 36.75 49.73 -0.37
C THR A 453 35.58 49.16 0.42
N ARG A 454 34.94 50.03 1.21
CA ARG A 454 33.83 49.78 2.13
C ARG A 454 32.50 49.62 1.36
N GLY A 455 31.52 48.91 1.94
CA GLY A 455 30.24 48.65 1.28
C GLY A 455 29.47 49.94 1.05
N ARG A 456 28.67 50.03 -0.03
CA ARG A 456 27.95 51.25 -0.42
C ARG A 456 26.45 51.11 -0.22
N LEU A 457 25.78 52.22 0.10
CA LEU A 457 24.32 52.34 0.11
C LEU A 457 23.74 51.81 -1.21
N LEU A 458 22.89 50.79 -1.09
CA LEU A 458 22.15 50.20 -2.20
C LEU A 458 20.70 50.64 -2.11
N ILE A 459 20.18 51.28 -3.16
CA ILE A 459 18.75 51.48 -3.36
C ILE A 459 18.36 50.71 -4.62
N ALA A 460 17.36 49.84 -4.51
CA ALA A 460 16.89 49.03 -5.63
C ALA A 460 15.40 49.25 -5.83
N ARG A 461 15.00 49.59 -7.05
CA ARG A 461 13.59 49.59 -7.44
C ARG A 461 13.36 48.50 -8.48
N VAL A 462 12.27 47.79 -8.31
CA VAL A 462 11.84 46.73 -9.24
C VAL A 462 10.47 47.12 -9.79
N THR A 463 10.23 46.84 -11.07
CA THR A 463 8.92 47.02 -11.70
C THR A 463 7.88 46.10 -11.08
N ALA A 464 6.60 46.35 -11.33
CA ALA A 464 5.50 45.51 -10.85
C ALA A 464 5.63 44.05 -11.32
N ASP A 465 6.26 43.83 -12.47
CA ASP A 465 6.53 42.53 -13.10
C ASP A 465 7.86 41.91 -12.67
N GLY A 466 8.58 42.49 -11.69
CA GLY A 466 9.77 41.86 -11.10
C GLY A 466 11.06 42.04 -11.89
N ASN A 467 11.08 42.96 -12.87
CA ASN A 467 12.31 43.34 -13.54
C ASN A 467 12.95 44.54 -12.84
N PRO A 468 14.28 44.61 -12.72
CA PRO A 468 14.96 45.84 -12.33
C PRO A 468 14.49 47.04 -13.19
N ASP A 469 14.23 48.20 -12.56
CA ASP A 469 13.72 49.39 -13.26
C ASP A 469 14.88 50.13 -13.98
N ASP A 470 15.40 49.49 -15.03
CA ASP A 470 16.68 49.79 -15.69
C ASP A 470 16.69 51.07 -16.53
N GLN A 471 15.53 51.55 -16.98
CA GLN A 471 15.44 52.62 -17.97
C GLN A 471 15.64 54.03 -17.40
N LEU A 472 15.56 54.19 -16.07
CA LEU A 472 15.56 55.49 -15.41
C LEU A 472 16.76 55.72 -14.48
N TRP A 473 17.40 54.65 -13.98
CA TRP A 473 18.44 54.69 -12.94
C TRP A 473 19.83 54.24 -13.47
N GLN A 474 20.09 54.38 -14.79
CA GLN A 474 21.34 54.17 -15.57
C GLN A 474 22.30 53.00 -15.22
N SER A 475 21.93 52.05 -14.37
CA SER A 475 22.62 50.76 -14.17
C SER A 475 21.78 49.69 -13.49
N GLY A 476 20.45 49.82 -13.49
CA GLY A 476 19.50 48.83 -12.95
C GLY A 476 19.44 48.66 -11.44
N TYR A 477 20.44 49.17 -10.74
CA TYR A 477 20.53 49.23 -9.29
C TYR A 477 20.99 50.63 -8.96
N GLY A 478 20.20 51.37 -8.20
CA GLY A 478 20.52 52.70 -7.68
C GLY A 478 21.67 52.68 -6.70
N LEU A 479 22.82 52.20 -7.15
CA LEU A 479 24.09 52.47 -6.52
C LEU A 479 24.28 53.97 -6.61
N THR A 480 24.26 54.66 -5.47
CA THR A 480 24.72 56.04 -5.41
C THR A 480 26.16 56.05 -5.90
N LYS A 481 26.38 56.48 -7.16
CA LYS A 481 27.74 56.61 -7.67
C LYS A 481 28.37 57.81 -6.98
N GLU A 482 29.64 57.67 -6.67
CA GLU A 482 30.57 58.70 -6.18
C GLU A 482 30.46 60.01 -7.00
N ARG A 483 30.12 59.93 -8.29
CA ARG A 483 29.98 61.08 -9.20
C ARG A 483 28.65 61.85 -9.07
N ASP A 484 27.61 61.22 -8.52
CA ASP A 484 26.24 61.78 -8.44
C ASP A 484 25.97 62.48 -7.09
N LEU A 485 26.86 62.28 -6.11
CA LEU A 485 26.78 62.86 -4.77
C LEU A 485 27.65 64.12 -4.59
N GLN A 486 28.00 64.88 -5.64
CA GLN A 486 28.88 66.05 -5.56
C GLN A 486 28.63 66.91 -4.30
N GLY A 487 29.56 66.85 -3.34
CA GLY A 487 29.50 67.59 -2.07
C GLY A 487 28.90 66.87 -0.85
N VAL A 488 28.58 65.57 -0.91
CA VAL A 488 28.08 64.78 0.23
C VAL A 488 28.98 63.55 0.46
N PRO A 489 29.41 63.23 1.70
CA PRO A 489 30.35 62.13 1.93
C PRO A 489 29.71 60.74 1.69
N GLU A 490 30.54 59.74 1.39
CA GLU A 490 30.13 58.36 1.08
C GLU A 490 29.26 57.73 2.18
N PHE A 491 28.21 57.00 1.79
CA PHE A 491 27.32 56.28 2.71
C PHE A 491 27.47 54.77 2.53
N GLY A 492 27.70 54.09 3.66
CA GLY A 492 28.06 52.68 3.69
C GLY A 492 26.87 51.71 3.59
N TYR A 493 25.75 52.04 4.24
CA TYR A 493 24.51 51.26 4.20
C TYR A 493 23.30 52.09 4.66
N GLY A 494 22.09 51.64 4.31
CA GLY A 494 20.82 52.17 4.82
C GLY A 494 19.94 51.06 5.40
N TRP A 495 19.24 51.32 6.50
CA TRP A 495 18.49 50.27 7.22
C TRP A 495 17.01 50.21 6.87
N GLU A 496 16.30 51.34 6.95
CA GLU A 496 14.86 51.43 6.71
C GLU A 496 14.58 52.38 5.56
N VAL A 497 13.51 52.08 4.82
CA VAL A 497 13.04 52.85 3.68
C VAL A 497 11.57 53.15 3.83
N GLY A 498 11.19 54.38 3.48
CA GLY A 498 9.81 54.82 3.37
C GLY A 498 9.61 55.50 2.01
N VAL A 499 8.38 55.46 1.50
CA VAL A 499 7.99 56.17 0.28
C VAL A 499 6.92 57.20 0.65
N GLN A 500 7.21 58.48 0.40
CA GLN A 500 6.25 59.57 0.59
C GLN A 500 5.15 59.52 -0.50
N SER A 501 4.02 60.16 -0.27
CA SER A 501 2.87 60.17 -1.19
C SER A 501 3.21 60.73 -2.59
N THR A 502 4.21 61.60 -2.67
CA THR A 502 4.82 62.14 -3.90
C THR A 502 5.68 61.14 -4.67
N GLY A 503 5.93 59.97 -4.09
CA GLY A 503 6.81 58.92 -4.61
C GLY A 503 8.25 59.00 -4.11
N GLN A 504 8.66 60.10 -3.47
CA GLN A 504 10.03 60.29 -2.98
C GLN A 504 10.46 59.21 -1.98
N ILE A 505 11.70 58.75 -2.11
CA ILE A 505 12.23 57.61 -1.33
C ILE A 505 13.04 58.17 -0.18
N VAL A 506 12.63 57.88 1.06
CA VAL A 506 13.32 58.31 2.29
C VAL A 506 14.06 57.13 2.89
N VAL A 507 15.32 57.32 3.26
CA VAL A 507 16.19 56.29 3.86
C VAL A 507 16.70 56.77 5.20
N ALA A 508 16.55 55.94 6.25
CA ALA A 508 17.11 56.21 7.57
C ALA A 508 17.33 54.92 8.40
N PRO A 509 18.36 54.87 9.27
CA PRO A 509 19.55 55.69 9.18
C PRO A 509 20.37 55.29 7.94
N ALA A 510 20.91 56.29 7.24
CA ALA A 510 21.96 56.13 6.24
C ALA A 510 23.30 56.46 6.90
N LYS A 511 24.19 55.47 7.05
CA LYS A 511 25.46 55.66 7.76
C LYS A 511 26.57 56.16 6.84
N GLN A 512 27.21 57.25 7.21
CA GLN A 512 28.33 57.84 6.50
C GLN A 512 29.63 57.07 6.80
N GLU A 513 30.43 56.80 5.77
CA GLU A 513 31.61 55.91 5.85
C GLU A 513 32.75 56.45 6.70
N HIS A 514 33.00 57.77 6.69
CA HIS A 514 34.18 58.38 7.29
C HIS A 514 33.94 58.93 8.69
N SER A 515 32.74 59.47 8.95
CA SER A 515 32.37 60.01 10.27
C SER A 515 31.61 59.02 11.13
N GLY A 516 31.04 57.96 10.53
CA GLY A 516 30.08 57.08 11.18
C GLY A 516 28.74 57.76 11.51
N SER A 517 28.55 59.04 11.12
CA SER A 517 27.30 59.75 11.35
C SER A 517 26.17 59.14 10.53
N GLU A 518 25.00 59.04 11.12
CA GLU A 518 23.82 58.45 10.52
C GLU A 518 22.82 59.57 10.20
N GLN A 519 22.27 59.58 8.98
CA GLN A 519 21.41 60.65 8.48
C GLN A 519 20.10 60.12 7.91
N ILE A 520 19.14 61.04 7.73
CA ILE A 520 17.94 60.81 6.93
C ILE A 520 18.22 61.36 5.53
N LEU A 521 18.10 60.54 4.51
CA LEU A 521 18.30 60.96 3.11
C LEU A 521 17.00 60.82 2.33
N ARG A 522 16.79 61.70 1.34
CA ARG A 522 15.66 61.59 0.40
C ARG A 522 16.18 61.51 -1.02
N PHE A 523 15.58 60.65 -1.84
CA PHE A 523 15.97 60.42 -3.22
C PHE A 523 14.80 60.68 -4.16
N ASP A 524 15.12 61.23 -5.32
CA ASP A 524 14.18 61.49 -6.40
C ASP A 524 13.70 60.14 -6.98
N PRO A 525 12.39 59.92 -7.07
CA PRO A 525 11.86 58.64 -7.55
C PRO A 525 12.05 58.43 -9.04
N THR A 526 12.20 59.49 -9.83
CA THR A 526 12.30 59.40 -11.28
C THR A 526 13.70 58.97 -11.71
N ASN A 527 14.75 59.47 -11.07
CA ASN A 527 16.13 59.25 -11.50
C ASN A 527 17.07 58.67 -10.42
N GLY A 528 16.59 58.55 -9.19
CA GLY A 528 17.35 57.97 -8.08
C GLY A 528 18.47 58.84 -7.52
N SER A 529 18.58 60.09 -7.98
CA SER A 529 19.54 61.05 -7.43
C SER A 529 19.12 61.51 -6.04
N LEU A 530 20.09 61.96 -5.23
CA LEU A 530 19.82 62.56 -3.93
C LEU A 530 19.02 63.87 -4.12
N ASP A 531 17.88 63.98 -3.47
CA ASP A 531 17.04 65.17 -3.50
C ASP A 531 17.64 66.27 -2.61
N ARG A 532 18.33 67.22 -3.24
CA ARG A 532 19.01 68.32 -2.54
C ARG A 532 18.06 69.34 -1.92
N SER A 533 16.77 69.32 -2.25
CA SER A 533 15.77 70.18 -1.61
C SER A 533 15.35 69.69 -0.22
N PHE A 534 15.73 68.47 0.16
CA PHE A 534 15.41 67.87 1.44
C PHE A 534 16.37 68.31 2.55
N GLY A 535 15.82 68.83 3.64
CA GLY A 535 16.56 69.26 4.82
C GLY A 535 17.72 70.19 4.48
N ASN A 536 18.91 69.84 4.95
CA ASN A 536 20.15 70.53 4.63
C ASN A 536 20.88 69.80 3.48
N ASN A 537 20.61 70.22 2.23
CA ASN A 537 21.26 69.72 1.02
C ASN A 537 21.16 68.18 0.84
N GLY A 538 19.99 67.62 1.11
CA GLY A 538 19.68 66.19 1.01
C GLY A 538 19.73 65.42 2.33
N ALA A 539 20.17 66.07 3.42
CA ALA A 539 20.20 65.48 4.76
C ALA A 539 19.10 66.06 5.65
N GLY A 540 18.17 65.23 6.09
CA GLY A 540 17.09 65.61 7.00
C GLY A 540 17.56 65.84 8.43
N ALA A 541 16.89 66.76 9.13
CA ALA A 541 17.00 66.93 10.58
C ALA A 541 16.33 65.75 11.30
N GLY A 542 16.81 65.37 12.48
CA GLY A 542 16.17 64.33 13.29
C GLY A 542 17.15 63.37 13.96
N ALA A 543 16.59 62.35 14.58
CA ALA A 543 17.34 61.30 15.25
C ALA A 543 17.88 60.27 14.24
N SER A 544 19.12 59.84 14.45
CA SER A 544 19.80 58.83 13.67
C SER A 544 19.48 57.41 14.17
N GLY A 545 18.26 56.93 13.95
CA GLY A 545 17.87 55.58 14.40
C GLY A 545 16.66 55.05 13.64
N LEU A 546 15.80 54.25 14.28
CA LEU A 546 14.62 53.67 13.63
C LEU A 546 13.72 54.78 13.05
N MET A 547 13.03 54.49 11.95
CA MET A 547 12.24 55.42 11.16
C MET A 547 10.85 54.87 10.81
N ALA A 548 9.85 55.76 10.81
CA ALA A 548 8.56 55.46 10.23
C ALA A 548 7.97 56.71 9.58
N LEU A 549 7.20 56.52 8.52
CA LEU A 549 6.44 57.60 7.88
C LEU A 549 5.03 57.68 8.44
N GLN A 550 4.59 58.88 8.80
CA GLN A 550 3.18 59.18 9.06
C GLN A 550 2.42 59.29 7.74
N ALA A 551 1.09 59.17 7.81
CA ALA A 551 0.21 59.24 6.64
C ALA A 551 0.23 60.61 5.92
N ASP A 552 0.75 61.65 6.57
CA ASP A 552 0.93 63.01 6.05
C ASP A 552 2.38 63.28 5.59
N ASP A 553 3.14 62.23 5.28
CA ASP A 553 4.53 62.22 4.83
C ASP A 553 5.57 62.76 5.82
N LYS A 554 5.17 63.07 7.05
CA LYS A 554 6.11 63.42 8.12
C LYS A 554 6.92 62.19 8.55
N ILE A 555 8.16 62.43 8.95
CA ILE A 555 9.15 61.39 9.23
C ILE A 555 9.37 61.32 10.73
N ILE A 556 9.05 60.18 11.35
CA ILE A 556 9.38 59.87 12.74
C ILE A 556 10.74 59.19 12.78
N THR A 557 11.61 59.62 13.68
CA THR A 557 12.89 58.97 13.94
C THR A 557 13.11 58.74 15.43
N ILE A 558 13.72 57.61 15.80
CA ILE A 558 13.92 57.24 17.20
C ILE A 558 15.32 56.71 17.42
N LEU A 559 16.04 57.28 18.40
CA LEU A 559 17.36 56.83 18.81
C LEU A 559 17.44 56.53 20.31
N LYS A 560 18.45 55.75 20.68
CA LYS A 560 18.92 55.64 22.06
C LYS A 560 19.60 56.95 22.43
N GLU A 561 19.10 57.65 23.43
CA GLU A 561 19.80 58.78 24.02
C GLU A 561 20.60 58.27 25.23
N VAL A 562 21.92 58.42 25.18
CA VAL A 562 22.78 58.16 26.34
C VAL A 562 23.05 59.51 26.99
N PRO A 563 22.54 59.78 28.20
CA PRO A 563 22.83 61.05 28.86
C PRO A 563 24.33 61.21 29.07
N GLY A 564 24.85 62.41 28.84
CA GLY A 564 26.22 62.76 29.23
C GLY A 564 26.37 62.81 30.76
N GLY A 565 26.44 61.65 31.42
CA GLY A 565 26.70 61.49 32.86
C GLY A 565 25.60 60.83 33.71
N GLY A 566 24.47 60.42 33.13
CA GLY A 566 23.37 59.73 33.84
C GLY A 566 23.31 58.23 33.55
N GLN A 567 22.77 57.44 34.48
CA GLN A 567 22.51 55.99 34.29
C GLN A 567 21.14 55.71 33.66
N ASP A 568 20.33 56.73 33.41
CA ASP A 568 18.99 56.55 32.82
C ASP A 568 19.09 56.04 31.39
N ILE A 569 18.24 55.06 31.07
CA ILE A 569 18.08 54.59 29.70
C ILE A 569 16.92 55.32 29.06
N GLU A 570 17.24 56.15 28.08
CA GLU A 570 16.31 57.08 27.44
C GLU A 570 16.20 56.82 25.94
N LEU A 571 15.02 57.10 25.39
CA LEU A 571 14.82 57.20 23.96
C LEU A 571 14.34 58.60 23.59
N ARG A 572 14.81 59.05 22.43
CA ARG A 572 14.38 60.32 21.81
C ARG A 572 13.61 60.00 20.56
N VAL A 573 12.39 60.53 20.47
CA VAL A 573 11.56 60.50 19.27
C VAL A 573 11.56 61.88 18.65
N SER A 574 11.96 62.00 17.40
CA SER A 574 11.97 63.27 16.67
C SER A 574 11.03 63.17 15.48
N ARG A 575 10.34 64.27 15.15
CA ARG A 575 9.55 64.36 13.91
C ARG A 575 10.12 65.42 12.98
N SER A 576 10.19 65.07 11.71
CA SER A 576 10.53 66.00 10.63
C SER A 576 9.38 66.15 9.66
N THR A 577 9.24 67.33 9.09
CA THR A 577 8.32 67.64 7.99
C THR A 577 8.63 66.76 6.76
N PRO A 578 7.71 66.68 5.78
CA PRO A 578 7.97 65.93 4.56
C PRO A 578 9.26 66.37 3.84
N ASN A 579 9.64 67.64 3.97
CA ASN A 579 10.87 68.20 3.39
C ASN A 579 12.10 68.09 4.31
N GLY A 580 12.05 67.28 5.36
CA GLY A 580 13.25 66.95 6.16
C GLY A 580 13.70 68.02 7.14
N VAL A 581 12.91 69.10 7.33
CA VAL A 581 13.13 70.08 8.40
C VAL A 581 12.44 69.60 9.66
N LEU A 582 13.05 69.80 10.84
CA LEU A 582 12.46 69.42 12.14
C LEU A 582 11.08 70.06 12.31
N ASP A 583 10.06 69.25 12.66
CA ASP A 583 8.69 69.71 12.86
C ASP A 583 8.48 70.14 14.31
N THR A 584 8.64 71.42 14.59
CA THR A 584 8.53 71.99 15.95
C THR A 584 7.13 71.86 16.57
N THR A 585 6.11 71.45 15.82
CA THR A 585 4.76 71.19 16.37
C THR A 585 4.68 69.86 17.13
N PHE A 586 5.63 68.94 16.88
CA PHE A 586 5.69 67.66 17.59
C PHE A 586 6.29 67.83 18.98
N ALA A 587 5.56 67.43 20.02
CA ALA A 587 5.97 67.59 21.42
C ALA A 587 6.41 69.03 21.79
N GLY A 588 5.95 70.04 21.05
CA GLY A 588 6.23 71.47 21.25
C GLY A 588 7.62 71.95 20.82
N ASN A 589 8.58 71.06 20.51
CA ASN A 589 9.93 71.45 20.07
C ASN A 589 10.53 70.55 18.97
N GLY A 590 9.74 69.64 18.43
CA GLY A 590 10.13 68.66 17.42
C GLY A 590 10.67 67.34 17.96
N THR A 591 10.88 67.22 19.28
CA THR A 591 11.45 66.03 19.90
C THR A 591 10.78 65.69 21.23
N GLN A 592 10.44 64.41 21.43
CA GLN A 592 9.99 63.88 22.71
C GLN A 592 11.07 63.00 23.31
N LYS A 593 11.42 63.27 24.57
CA LYS A 593 12.31 62.44 25.37
C LYS A 593 11.50 61.57 26.33
N ILE A 594 11.87 60.30 26.45
CA ILE A 594 11.16 59.32 27.27
C ILE A 594 12.17 58.49 28.05
N VAL A 595 12.05 58.52 29.37
CA VAL A 595 12.85 57.70 30.28
C VAL A 595 12.15 56.36 30.45
N VAL A 596 12.76 55.28 29.96
CA VAL A 596 12.16 53.94 30.04
C VAL A 596 12.60 53.21 31.30
N PHE A 597 13.90 53.30 31.64
CA PHE A 597 14.46 52.71 32.85
C PHE A 597 15.23 53.77 33.63
N PRO A 598 14.59 54.42 34.63
CA PRO A 598 15.28 55.29 35.57
C PRO A 598 16.36 54.52 36.34
N GLY A 599 17.59 55.04 36.35
CA GLY A 599 18.77 54.42 36.96
C GLY A 599 19.22 53.10 36.31
N GLY A 600 18.83 52.84 35.06
CA GLY A 600 19.01 51.57 34.35
C GLY A 600 20.47 51.12 34.12
N GLY A 601 20.63 49.86 33.69
CA GLY A 601 21.94 49.24 33.40
C GLY A 601 22.49 49.54 31.98
N SER A 602 23.59 48.86 31.60
CA SER A 602 24.30 49.12 30.33
C SER A 602 23.62 48.59 29.05
N GLY A 603 22.60 47.73 29.19
CA GLY A 603 21.93 47.07 28.07
C GLY A 603 20.69 47.83 27.59
N PHE A 604 20.68 48.26 26.31
CA PHE A 604 19.50 48.83 25.66
C PHE A 604 19.59 48.75 24.14
N GLN A 605 18.50 48.32 23.49
CA GLN A 605 18.34 48.42 22.03
C GLN A 605 16.89 48.68 21.66
N LEU A 606 16.73 49.45 20.59
CA LEU A 606 15.47 49.60 19.88
C LEU A 606 15.33 48.51 18.82
N HIS A 607 14.11 48.08 18.54
CA HIS A 607 13.84 46.96 17.62
C HIS A 607 12.89 47.34 16.49
N ALA A 608 11.82 48.06 16.79
CA ALA A 608 10.86 48.47 15.78
C ALA A 608 10.12 49.73 16.19
N VAL A 609 9.72 50.50 15.18
CA VAL A 609 8.71 51.56 15.30
C VAL A 609 7.62 51.31 14.29
N LYS A 610 6.37 51.44 14.72
CA LYS A 610 5.19 51.34 13.87
C LYS A 610 4.20 52.43 14.23
N ILE A 611 3.47 52.89 13.21
CA ILE A 611 2.41 53.90 13.36
C ILE A 611 1.09 53.19 13.09
N GLY A 612 0.16 53.31 14.04
CA GLY A 612 -1.18 52.73 13.94
C GLY A 612 -2.10 53.53 13.04
N ALA A 613 -3.31 53.02 12.79
CA ALA A 613 -4.31 53.67 11.94
C ALA A 613 -4.80 55.01 12.54
N SER A 614 -4.80 55.16 13.87
CA SER A 614 -5.08 56.44 14.54
C SER A 614 -3.92 57.44 14.48
N GLY A 615 -2.77 57.05 13.91
CA GLY A 615 -1.54 57.85 13.89
C GLY A 615 -0.70 57.77 15.17
N LYS A 616 -1.12 56.97 16.17
CA LYS A 616 -0.32 56.69 17.36
C LYS A 616 0.98 55.98 17.00
N ILE A 617 2.06 56.33 17.68
CA ILE A 617 3.41 55.81 17.43
C ILE A 617 3.73 54.79 18.51
N VAL A 618 4.10 53.57 18.12
CA VAL A 618 4.49 52.48 19.02
C VAL A 618 5.96 52.13 18.79
N VAL A 619 6.72 52.07 19.87
CA VAL A 619 8.15 51.73 19.86
C VAL A 619 8.36 50.45 20.66
N LEU A 620 9.05 49.48 20.05
CA LEU A 620 9.50 48.25 20.70
C LEU A 620 11.01 48.31 20.94
N GLY A 621 11.43 47.91 22.14
CA GLY A 621 12.83 47.68 22.46
C GLY A 621 13.02 46.76 23.64
N TRP A 622 14.28 46.62 24.05
CA TRP A 622 14.64 45.97 25.31
C TRP A 622 15.66 46.82 26.07
N GLY A 623 15.66 46.69 27.38
CA GLY A 623 16.64 47.33 28.24
C GLY A 623 16.74 46.67 29.61
N THR A 624 17.71 47.12 30.40
CA THR A 624 17.90 46.65 31.78
C THR A 624 17.48 47.71 32.79
N ASP A 625 16.72 47.33 33.82
CA ASP A 625 16.48 48.19 34.98
C ASP A 625 17.76 48.40 35.82
N SER A 626 17.64 49.17 36.90
CA SER A 626 18.74 49.46 37.84
C SER A 626 19.28 48.23 38.57
N ASN A 627 18.52 47.13 38.59
CA ASN A 627 18.92 45.84 39.17
C ASN A 627 19.46 44.88 38.10
N SER A 628 19.76 45.38 36.90
CA SER A 628 20.18 44.57 35.74
C SER A 628 19.14 43.53 35.30
N ARG A 629 17.86 43.70 35.66
CA ARG A 629 16.79 42.85 35.14
C ARG A 629 16.46 43.30 33.73
N LEU A 630 16.49 42.34 32.82
CA LEU A 630 16.21 42.54 31.41
C LEU A 630 14.69 42.60 31.20
N TYR A 631 14.21 43.62 30.49
CA TYR A 631 12.81 43.77 30.09
C TYR A 631 12.71 44.04 28.61
N ARG A 632 11.63 43.56 27.99
CA ARG A 632 11.10 44.21 26.79
C ARG A 632 10.19 45.35 27.19
N PHE A 633 10.09 46.35 26.33
CA PHE A 633 9.18 47.46 26.55
C PHE A 633 8.46 47.85 25.27
N LEU A 634 7.22 48.32 25.46
CA LEU A 634 6.46 49.07 24.47
C LEU A 634 6.30 50.49 24.97
N VAL A 635 6.62 51.47 24.13
CA VAL A 635 6.29 52.88 24.39
C VAL A 635 5.25 53.33 23.37
N ARG A 636 4.20 54.03 23.82
CA ARG A 636 3.18 54.60 22.93
C ARG A 636 3.07 56.12 23.09
N LEU A 637 3.01 56.80 21.95
CA LEU A 637 2.85 58.24 21.82
C LEU A 637 1.62 58.56 20.96
N ASN A 638 1.02 59.70 21.21
CA ASN A 638 0.00 60.28 20.36
C ASN A 638 0.62 60.81 19.05
N PRO A 639 -0.19 61.06 18.00
CA PRO A 639 0.30 61.55 16.71
C PRO A 639 1.06 62.88 16.80
N ASP A 640 0.79 63.68 17.83
CA ASP A 640 1.46 64.96 18.10
C ASP A 640 2.76 64.83 18.90
N GLY A 641 3.14 63.61 19.30
CA GLY A 641 4.35 63.32 20.07
C GLY A 641 4.20 63.39 21.57
N SER A 642 3.02 63.76 22.09
CA SER A 642 2.74 63.64 23.52
C SER A 642 2.67 62.16 23.94
N VAL A 643 3.13 61.85 25.15
CA VAL A 643 3.07 60.49 25.69
C VAL A 643 1.62 60.05 25.89
N ASP A 644 1.27 58.84 25.45
CA ASP A 644 -0.08 58.32 25.63
C ASP A 644 -0.26 57.78 27.06
N SER A 645 -0.77 58.63 27.96
CA SER A 645 -0.96 58.29 29.37
C SER A 645 -1.96 57.15 29.62
N THR A 646 -2.74 56.73 28.61
CA THR A 646 -3.70 55.61 28.73
C THR A 646 -3.08 54.24 28.44
N PHE A 647 -1.81 54.20 28.02
CA PHE A 647 -1.10 52.98 27.67
C PHE A 647 -0.11 52.58 28.76
N GLY A 648 -0.28 51.39 29.35
CA GLY A 648 0.58 50.90 30.42
C GLY A 648 0.70 51.90 31.57
N THR A 649 1.92 52.11 32.06
CA THR A 649 2.23 53.13 33.05
C THR A 649 2.83 54.34 32.34
N ASN A 650 2.05 55.41 32.19
CA ASN A 650 2.46 56.66 31.53
C ASN A 650 3.07 56.44 30.14
N GLY A 651 2.37 55.69 29.28
CA GLY A 651 2.81 55.41 27.91
C GLY A 651 3.80 54.26 27.78
N ILE A 652 4.18 53.60 28.88
CA ILE A 652 5.20 52.54 28.89
C ILE A 652 4.62 51.24 29.42
N LYS A 653 4.75 50.15 28.66
CA LYS A 653 4.47 48.79 29.11
C LYS A 653 5.78 48.01 29.19
N LEU A 654 6.15 47.56 30.39
CA LEU A 654 7.26 46.63 30.60
C LEU A 654 6.76 45.19 30.54
N LEU A 655 7.52 44.32 29.88
CA LEU A 655 7.19 42.91 29.62
C LEU A 655 8.29 42.01 30.20
N SER A 656 7.88 40.94 30.89
CA SER A 656 8.76 40.00 31.61
C SER A 656 9.62 39.11 30.70
N TYR A 657 10.43 38.24 31.30
CA TYR A 657 11.43 37.42 30.61
C TYR A 657 10.88 36.44 29.55
N ASP A 658 9.63 35.99 29.67
CA ASP A 658 9.03 35.05 28.70
C ASP A 658 8.83 35.66 27.30
N TYR A 659 8.84 37.00 27.23
CA TYR A 659 8.64 37.75 26.02
C TYR A 659 9.95 38.06 25.29
N MET A 660 11.10 37.49 25.65
CA MET A 660 12.42 38.09 25.33
C MET A 660 13.11 37.66 24.04
N ALA A 661 12.52 36.79 23.23
CA ALA A 661 13.21 36.20 22.09
C ALA A 661 12.77 36.85 20.75
N ARG A 662 13.67 37.45 19.94
CA ARG A 662 13.50 38.26 18.67
C ARG A 662 12.22 39.11 18.37
N LYS A 663 12.20 39.88 17.26
CA LYS A 663 12.05 41.37 17.23
C LYS A 663 10.75 41.97 16.64
N SER A 664 9.76 41.17 16.23
CA SER A 664 8.72 41.68 15.31
C SER A 664 7.59 42.44 16.01
N LEU A 665 7.18 43.55 15.39
CA LEU A 665 6.07 44.41 15.81
C LEU A 665 5.16 44.67 14.62
N ALA A 666 3.87 44.41 14.79
CA ALA A 666 2.83 44.82 13.85
C ALA A 666 1.66 45.46 14.60
N ILE A 667 0.88 46.29 13.90
CA ILE A 667 -0.29 46.97 14.45
C ILE A 667 -1.48 46.63 13.57
N GLN A 668 -2.58 46.16 14.16
CA GLN A 668 -3.86 45.92 13.47
C GLN A 668 -4.60 47.24 13.22
N THR A 669 -5.58 47.27 12.31
CA THR A 669 -6.35 48.50 11.99
C THR A 669 -7.11 49.09 13.19
N ASN A 670 -7.36 48.29 14.24
CA ASN A 670 -7.95 48.74 15.51
C ASN A 670 -6.92 49.26 16.54
N ASP A 671 -5.67 49.45 16.12
CA ASP A 671 -4.50 49.84 16.92
C ASP A 671 -4.01 48.81 17.95
N TYR A 672 -4.54 47.59 17.92
CA TYR A 672 -4.01 46.51 18.75
C TYR A 672 -2.61 46.12 18.28
N ILE A 673 -1.73 45.81 19.23
CA ILE A 673 -0.31 45.59 18.99
C ILE A 673 -0.05 44.09 18.98
N LEU A 674 0.57 43.59 17.91
CA LEU A 674 1.08 42.23 17.81
C LEU A 674 2.58 42.23 18.05
N LEU A 675 3.02 41.42 19.02
CA LEU A 675 4.42 41.23 19.37
C LEU A 675 4.83 39.78 19.10
N GLY A 676 5.83 39.59 18.26
CA GLY A 676 6.44 38.28 18.05
C GLY A 676 7.54 37.99 19.05
N SER A 677 7.56 36.76 19.55
CA SER A 677 8.63 36.19 20.34
C SER A 677 9.10 34.88 19.69
N SER A 678 10.40 34.58 19.64
CA SER A 678 10.94 33.37 19.03
C SER A 678 12.14 32.81 19.78
N ASN A 679 12.03 31.63 20.38
CA ASN A 679 13.14 30.94 21.05
C ASN A 679 13.48 29.61 20.34
N SER A 680 14.37 28.83 20.95
CA SER A 680 14.79 27.52 20.41
C SER A 680 13.68 26.46 20.40
N LEU A 681 12.61 26.65 21.18
CA LEU A 681 11.49 25.74 21.30
C LEU A 681 10.30 26.11 20.40
N GLY A 682 10.26 27.33 19.88
CA GLY A 682 9.13 27.81 19.08
C GLY A 682 9.01 29.33 19.02
N GLY A 683 7.96 29.79 18.34
CA GLY A 683 7.52 31.18 18.29
C GLY A 683 6.23 31.41 19.06
N THR A 684 6.01 32.64 19.53
CA THR A 684 4.74 33.06 20.12
C THR A 684 4.38 34.44 19.61
N ILE A 685 3.14 34.63 19.16
CA ILE A 685 2.56 35.94 18.88
C ILE A 685 1.71 36.34 20.09
N TYR A 686 1.98 37.49 20.67
CA TYR A 686 1.16 38.09 21.72
C TYR A 686 0.37 39.26 21.15
N ARG A 687 -0.88 39.43 21.59
CA ARG A 687 -1.65 40.63 21.26
C ARG A 687 -1.89 41.48 22.50
N PHE A 688 -1.60 42.77 22.38
CA PHE A 688 -1.91 43.79 23.38
C PHE A 688 -3.01 44.70 22.88
N ASN A 689 -3.95 45.02 23.76
CA ASN A 689 -5.03 45.94 23.47
C ASN A 689 -4.55 47.40 23.50
N ASN A 690 -5.50 48.32 23.32
CA ASN A 690 -5.21 49.75 23.35
C ASN A 690 -4.86 50.31 24.74
N THR A 691 -4.93 49.57 25.84
CA THR A 691 -4.40 50.01 27.15
C THR A 691 -3.01 49.44 27.42
N GLY A 692 -2.48 48.60 26.53
CA GLY A 692 -1.20 47.91 26.71
C GLY A 692 -1.30 46.65 27.55
N ASP A 693 -2.51 46.16 27.82
CA ASP A 693 -2.74 44.88 28.48
C ASP A 693 -2.88 43.76 27.46
N ILE A 694 -2.56 42.53 27.87
CA ILE A 694 -2.74 41.36 27.03
C ILE A 694 -4.23 41.21 26.70
N ASP A 695 -4.52 41.14 25.41
CA ASP A 695 -5.88 40.90 24.94
C ASP A 695 -6.19 39.41 24.98
N THR A 696 -6.85 38.96 26.04
CA THR A 696 -7.18 37.55 26.27
C THR A 696 -8.11 36.94 25.22
N SER A 697 -8.76 37.75 24.37
CA SER A 697 -9.58 37.27 23.25
C SER A 697 -8.78 36.79 22.03
N PHE A 698 -7.46 37.02 22.02
CA PHE A 698 -6.57 36.60 20.94
C PHE A 698 -6.03 35.19 21.17
N GLY A 699 -6.20 34.30 20.20
CA GLY A 699 -5.67 32.93 20.26
C GLY A 699 -6.04 32.22 21.57
N LEU A 700 -5.04 31.63 22.22
CA LEU A 700 -5.15 31.06 23.56
C LEU A 700 -4.67 32.08 24.60
N ASN A 701 -5.62 32.69 25.31
CA ASN A 701 -5.39 33.65 26.41
C ASN A 701 -4.44 34.80 26.05
N GLY A 702 -4.58 35.34 24.85
CA GLY A 702 -3.78 36.47 24.37
C GLY A 702 -2.54 36.10 23.58
N SER A 703 -2.37 34.82 23.25
CA SER A 703 -1.20 34.34 22.53
C SER A 703 -1.50 33.24 21.50
N VAL A 704 -0.62 33.12 20.50
CA VAL A 704 -0.62 32.01 19.54
C VAL A 704 0.78 31.43 19.49
N PHE A 705 0.91 30.12 19.78
CA PHE A 705 2.18 29.40 19.74
C PHE A 705 2.45 28.82 18.34
N LEU A 706 3.72 28.80 17.95
CA LEU A 706 4.28 28.33 16.67
C LEU A 706 5.38 27.30 17.03
N PRO A 707 5.37 26.07 16.50
CA PRO A 707 6.19 24.96 17.01
C PRO A 707 7.59 24.94 16.40
N SER A 708 7.85 25.83 15.43
CA SER A 708 9.10 25.86 14.70
C SER A 708 10.09 26.75 15.46
N PRO A 709 11.33 26.28 15.68
CA PRO A 709 12.41 27.14 16.12
C PRO A 709 12.49 28.38 15.21
N GLY A 710 12.53 29.57 15.80
CA GLY A 710 12.50 30.83 15.04
C GLY A 710 11.13 31.24 14.47
N GLY A 711 10.01 30.64 14.92
CA GLY A 711 8.66 31.12 14.58
C GLY A 711 8.45 32.54 15.12
N ALA A 712 7.81 33.43 14.33
CA ALA A 712 7.56 34.84 14.65
C ALA A 712 8.75 35.83 14.59
N ASP A 713 9.79 35.51 13.80
CA ASP A 713 10.84 36.48 13.46
C ASP A 713 10.28 37.74 12.79
N TYR A 714 9.18 37.60 12.04
CA TYR A 714 8.53 38.67 11.30
C TYR A 714 7.00 38.52 11.36
N ILE A 715 6.28 39.61 11.63
CA ILE A 715 4.80 39.64 11.67
C ILE A 715 4.33 40.85 10.88
N THR A 716 3.28 40.67 10.08
CA THR A 716 2.57 41.76 9.42
C THR A 716 1.06 41.48 9.43
N VAL A 717 0.28 42.53 9.22
CA VAL A 717 -1.18 42.47 9.11
C VAL A 717 -1.54 42.74 7.66
N GLN A 718 -2.34 41.85 7.07
CA GLN A 718 -2.86 41.97 5.71
C GLN A 718 -4.05 42.95 5.69
N VAL A 719 -4.41 43.43 4.50
CA VAL A 719 -5.56 44.32 4.28
C VAL A 719 -6.90 43.73 4.76
N ASP A 720 -7.03 42.40 4.75
CA ASP A 720 -8.20 41.67 5.24
C ASP A 720 -8.10 41.32 6.74
N GLU A 721 -7.20 41.99 7.46
CA GLU A 721 -6.91 41.81 8.89
C GLU A 721 -6.33 40.45 9.27
N LYS A 722 -5.99 39.60 8.31
CA LYS A 722 -5.25 38.38 8.60
C LYS A 722 -3.83 38.71 9.03
N ILE A 723 -3.32 37.88 9.92
CA ILE A 723 -1.98 38.03 10.48
C ILE A 723 -1.09 37.04 9.75
N LEU A 724 -0.07 37.57 9.08
CA LEU A 724 0.95 36.77 8.45
C LEU A 724 2.21 36.80 9.31
N CYS A 725 2.74 35.63 9.61
CA CYS A 725 3.90 35.43 10.44
C CYS A 725 4.92 34.60 9.68
N ILE A 726 6.16 35.09 9.58
CA ILE A 726 7.25 34.40 8.90
C ILE A 726 8.29 34.06 9.96
N GLY A 727 8.55 32.77 10.11
CA GLY A 727 9.65 32.25 10.92
C GLY A 727 10.87 31.87 10.08
N ALA A 728 11.89 31.36 10.74
CA ALA A 728 13.10 30.87 10.08
C ALA A 728 12.84 29.74 9.07
N TYR A 729 11.78 28.94 9.22
CA TYR A 729 11.54 27.83 8.30
C TYR A 729 10.15 27.84 7.67
N ASP A 730 9.21 28.61 8.20
CA ASP A 730 7.79 28.49 7.86
C ASP A 730 7.09 29.86 7.76
N ILE A 731 5.99 29.89 7.02
CA ILE A 731 5.01 30.98 7.03
C ILE A 731 3.71 30.47 7.63
N TYR A 732 3.19 31.21 8.61
CA TYR A 732 1.92 30.97 9.27
C TYR A 732 0.95 32.10 8.95
N ARG A 733 -0.31 31.76 8.67
CA ARG A 733 -1.39 32.73 8.49
C ARG A 733 -2.51 32.47 9.50
N PHE A 734 -2.93 33.52 10.18
CA PHE A 734 -4.01 33.52 11.15
C PHE A 734 -5.09 34.50 10.75
N ARG A 735 -6.31 34.26 11.20
CA ARG A 735 -7.36 35.29 11.20
C ARG A 735 -6.97 36.42 12.15
N SER A 736 -7.67 37.54 12.06
CA SER A 736 -7.45 38.72 12.89
C SER A 736 -7.49 38.45 14.39
N ASN A 737 -8.16 37.38 14.84
CA ASN A 737 -8.24 36.95 16.24
C ASN A 737 -7.20 35.89 16.65
N GLY A 738 -6.25 35.55 15.77
CA GLY A 738 -5.21 34.55 16.06
C GLY A 738 -5.65 33.09 15.83
N SER A 739 -6.90 32.84 15.45
CA SER A 739 -7.34 31.49 15.05
C SER A 739 -6.76 31.09 13.68
N PRO A 740 -6.52 29.80 13.41
CA PRO A 740 -6.06 29.34 12.10
C PRO A 740 -7.06 29.70 11.00
N ASP A 741 -6.58 30.23 9.87
CA ASP A 741 -7.43 30.70 8.76
C ASP A 741 -7.92 29.58 7.82
N GLY A 742 -7.58 28.32 8.07
CA GLY A 742 -8.05 27.16 7.30
C GLY A 742 -7.46 27.02 5.89
N GLN A 743 -6.77 28.04 5.37
CA GLN A 743 -5.99 28.02 4.14
C GLN A 743 -4.51 27.80 4.50
N ARG A 744 -3.95 26.67 4.07
CA ARG A 744 -2.61 26.20 4.43
C ARG A 744 -1.57 26.74 3.43
N THR A 745 -0.56 27.47 3.91
CA THR A 745 0.72 27.62 3.22
C THR A 745 1.60 26.43 3.63
N GLU A 746 1.77 25.46 2.74
CA GLU A 746 2.41 24.18 3.09
C GLU A 746 3.92 24.31 3.34
N ASN A 747 4.28 24.29 4.61
CA ASN A 747 5.21 23.32 5.16
C ASN A 747 4.48 22.59 6.28
N LYS A 748 4.24 21.29 6.14
CA LYS A 748 3.63 20.52 7.24
C LYS A 748 4.60 20.49 8.42
N LYS A 749 4.36 21.35 9.42
CA LYS A 749 4.31 21.01 10.85
C LYS A 749 3.58 22.09 11.67
N PHE A 750 2.24 22.01 11.70
CA PHE A 750 1.53 22.06 12.98
C PHE A 750 0.27 21.21 12.94
N ASN A 751 0.31 20.11 13.69
CA ASN A 751 -0.88 19.55 14.32
C ASN A 751 -0.91 20.13 15.74
N PRO A 752 -1.96 20.88 16.11
CA PRO A 752 -2.58 20.56 17.36
C PRO A 752 -4.09 20.43 17.14
N ASP A 753 -4.54 19.18 17.05
CA ASP A 753 -5.70 18.77 17.82
C ASP A 753 -5.51 19.34 19.23
N ILE A 754 -6.16 20.48 19.49
CA ILE A 754 -6.29 21.08 20.82
C ILE A 754 -6.80 20.04 21.84
N ASN A 755 -7.44 18.97 21.37
CA ASN A 755 -7.93 17.88 22.18
C ASN A 755 -6.88 16.79 22.52
N THR A 756 -5.79 16.62 21.75
CA THR A 756 -4.77 15.59 22.03
C THR A 756 -3.58 16.09 22.85
N LEU A 757 -3.43 17.41 23.03
CA LEU A 757 -2.47 18.00 23.98
C LEU A 757 -2.99 18.04 25.43
N LEU A 758 -4.22 17.58 25.67
CA LEU A 758 -4.78 17.40 27.00
C LEU A 758 -4.35 16.08 27.68
N SER A 759 -3.67 15.15 26.98
CA SER A 759 -3.39 13.80 27.51
C SER A 759 -1.92 13.41 27.67
N THR A 760 -0.94 14.29 27.40
CA THR A 760 0.48 13.99 27.68
C THR A 760 1.15 15.07 28.52
N SER A 761 1.82 14.59 29.57
CA SER A 761 2.42 15.25 30.74
C SER A 761 3.47 16.37 30.49
N PHE A 762 3.54 16.95 29.30
CA PHE A 762 4.55 17.97 28.96
C PHE A 762 4.16 19.39 29.41
N ILE A 763 2.87 19.71 29.47
CA ILE A 763 2.37 21.05 29.91
C ILE A 763 2.37 21.19 31.44
N HIS A 764 2.28 20.08 32.18
CA HIS A 764 2.15 20.11 33.64
C HIS A 764 3.43 20.57 34.38
N ASN A 765 4.60 20.52 33.72
CA ASN A 765 5.87 20.97 34.31
C ASN A 765 6.23 22.43 34.02
N GLN A 766 5.63 23.08 33.02
CA GLN A 766 5.85 24.52 32.75
C GLN A 766 4.80 25.40 33.44
N MET A 767 3.58 24.90 33.68
CA MET A 767 2.57 25.66 34.45
C MET A 767 2.82 25.69 35.96
N LYS A 768 3.60 24.77 36.54
CA LYS A 768 3.97 24.84 37.97
C LYS A 768 4.85 26.04 38.33
N ASN A 769 5.56 26.62 37.37
CA ASN A 769 6.36 27.82 37.59
C ASN A 769 5.58 29.13 37.37
N LEU A 770 4.29 29.06 36.99
CA LEU A 770 3.40 30.23 36.89
C LEU A 770 2.49 30.42 38.11
N SER A 771 2.51 29.51 39.09
CA SER A 771 1.69 29.59 40.31
C SER A 771 2.40 30.22 41.51
N LEU A 772 3.65 30.69 41.36
CA LEU A 772 4.28 31.58 42.33
C LEU A 772 4.44 32.95 41.68
N LEU A 773 3.87 33.98 42.33
CA LEU A 773 3.80 35.39 41.93
C LEU A 773 2.49 35.83 41.25
N ILE A 774 1.39 35.67 41.99
CA ILE A 774 0.42 36.74 42.15
C ILE A 774 0.53 37.16 43.63
N PRO A 775 0.56 38.45 43.99
CA PRO A 775 0.26 38.88 45.35
C PRO A 775 -1.14 38.43 45.78
#